data_AF-A0A094FEE9-F1
#
_entry.id   AF-A0A094FEE9-F1
#
_cell.length_a   1.000
_cell.length_b   1.000
_cell.length_c   1.000
_cell.angle_alpha   90.00
_cell.angle_beta   90.00
_cell.angle_gamma   90.00
#
_symmetry.space_group_name_H-M   'P 1'
#
loop_
_entity.id
_entity.type
_entity.pdbx_description
1 polymer ?
#
loop_
_entity_poly.entity_id
_entity_poly.type
_entity_poly.pdbx_seq_one_letter_code
_entity_poly.pdbx_strand_id
1 'polypeptide(L)'
;MARQRSKKSSGDKKSVEKQVQSDIPEQNGEQSDNESVEMMDAGEDEDELTRLVLGDDTGFMAQLGQETLGDLDLEADNEDDESQLDVEGEEGENLEDVDDAELFFMDAGPSEVNDRDLIARAGSDDEQSDGDEPAWQDSDDERLTISLAGNPRLRKLRVIEAEDMVTGPEYVKRLRRQFERLNPVPDWASTSEPPSKRRRRSSASSSSSLSDDDMDMDEESISAQPLAQLLRSSNSLITASADSKRGKLRPEVINIQRTRDIPMVQPSAISSLQFHPIHPVLLSSGPASTIYLHHIAPDALPAPNPLLTSVHIKSTPLHTTAFLGPTGDKIFFSGRRRYFHTWNLETGDIAKVTRVYGQKDEQRSMERFKLSPCGRYMGLIGSTKKGGGIVNILDAHTTQWIATARIEGKNGVADFAWWRDGEGLTIAGKGGEVGEWSVESRSFIALWQDEGAVGTSVLTLGGRSGQKELGGDRWVVIGSSSGIVNIYDRRAWTDKGEVKIPNRPEPTRVFKQLTTPTSCLEISPDGQLLVISSKWKRDALRLIHLPSCTVYRNWPTGQTPLGRVSAVAFNQSSSLLAIANEQGKIKLWEIRVHARCLPVAGHHERRTLLTLAIETSCDDTSVAILEKQQAKSTLHFHDKVTSDNRAFQGVHPLVALESHQKSLALLVNKALQSLPERPAESATWSNAIQVRGATSDTHTLRKRPDFITVTRGPGMQSSLMTGLDTAKGLAVAWQIPVLGVNHMQAHALTPRLVSSLNASSKSAESRPEFPFLSLLVSGGNTMLVHSSDIVSHSILAEKTDIPVGNVLDKCARDILPASLLDNGKSVMYGPMLEAFAFPNGAQDYDYTPPETQRGLNTMMTTQFGWAIRPPLSEDKSTTMEFSYSGLGTIVRRIVEGNPKMSDLERQLLAQETMRVAFEHLASRVLLVLSTPAMKGISTLVVSGGVASNQFLKHMLRSLLDKRGFEGVEVLFPPMSLCTDNAAMIAWTGMEMWEAGWRSGLDMRSLKKWAIDPEAGDGGIMGAEGWRRVDDTQL
;
A
#
# COMPACT_ATOMS: atom_id res chain seq x y z
N MET A 1 -9.77 59.13 -62.79
CA MET A 1 -10.77 60.23 -62.73
C MET A 1 -10.26 61.23 -61.67
N ALA A 2 -9.52 62.27 -62.09
CA ALA A 2 -9.91 63.71 -62.17
C ALA A 2 -10.08 64.39 -60.77
N ARG A 3 -9.58 65.59 -60.42
CA ARG A 3 -8.76 66.68 -61.01
C ARG A 3 -8.43 67.70 -59.87
N GLN A 4 -7.51 68.64 -60.12
CA GLN A 4 -6.92 69.70 -59.27
C GLN A 4 -7.83 70.84 -58.73
N ARG A 5 -7.35 71.58 -57.69
CA ARG A 5 -7.29 73.08 -57.46
C ARG A 5 -7.26 73.41 -55.94
N SER A 6 -6.94 74.59 -55.38
CA SER A 6 -5.89 75.63 -55.49
C SER A 6 -6.06 76.66 -54.32
N LYS A 7 -4.98 77.31 -53.87
CA LYS A 7 -4.77 78.47 -52.93
C LYS A 7 -5.77 79.65 -52.89
N LYS A 8 -5.88 80.36 -51.72
CA LYS A 8 -5.52 81.81 -51.40
C LYS A 8 -6.19 82.37 -50.09
N SER A 9 -5.44 82.91 -49.10
CA SER A 9 -5.17 84.35 -48.67
C SER A 9 -6.29 85.02 -47.81
N SER A 10 -6.14 85.92 -46.82
CA SER A 10 -5.12 86.90 -46.30
C SER A 10 -5.63 87.52 -44.96
N GLY A 11 -4.84 87.80 -43.91
CA GLY A 11 -4.14 89.09 -43.56
C GLY A 11 -4.60 89.61 -42.16
N ASP A 12 -3.98 90.51 -41.38
CA ASP A 12 -2.64 91.12 -41.22
C ASP A 12 -2.65 92.06 -39.95
N LYS A 13 -1.46 92.48 -39.44
CA LYS A 13 -1.11 93.63 -38.52
C LYS A 13 -1.16 93.49 -36.98
N LYS A 14 0.00 93.54 -36.25
CA LYS A 14 0.86 94.68 -35.73
C LYS A 14 0.31 95.29 -34.42
N SER A 15 1.05 95.71 -33.37
CA SER A 15 2.49 95.88 -33.04
C SER A 15 2.62 96.58 -31.65
N VAL A 16 3.83 96.60 -31.07
CA VAL A 16 4.43 97.66 -30.18
C VAL A 16 4.43 97.48 -28.63
N GLU A 17 5.65 97.25 -28.14
CA GLU A 17 6.39 97.85 -26.99
C GLU A 17 6.00 97.65 -25.51
N LYS A 18 7.06 97.23 -24.77
CA LYS A 18 7.71 97.88 -23.61
C LYS A 18 7.51 97.34 -22.18
N GLN A 19 8.69 97.22 -21.57
CA GLN A 19 9.10 97.20 -20.16
C GLN A 19 9.05 95.84 -19.42
N VAL A 20 10.17 95.18 -19.09
CA VAL A 20 11.29 95.56 -18.17
C VAL A 20 10.73 95.56 -16.73
N GLN A 21 11.23 94.86 -15.69
CA GLN A 21 12.57 94.50 -15.22
C GLN A 21 12.37 93.37 -14.16
N SER A 22 13.06 92.23 -14.18
CA SER A 22 14.25 91.95 -13.34
C SER A 22 14.48 92.89 -12.16
N ASP A 23 14.52 92.37 -10.92
CA ASP A 23 15.65 92.63 -10.01
C ASP A 23 15.62 91.61 -8.85
N ILE A 24 16.71 90.85 -8.75
CA ILE A 24 17.28 90.24 -7.54
C ILE A 24 17.86 91.43 -6.74
N PRO A 25 17.71 91.58 -5.39
CA PRO A 25 18.48 90.75 -4.47
C PRO A 25 17.99 90.58 -3.01
N GLU A 26 18.60 89.58 -2.38
CA GLU A 26 19.16 89.55 -1.02
C GLU A 26 18.57 90.39 0.14
N GLN A 27 18.49 89.66 1.26
CA GLN A 27 18.86 90.03 2.63
C GLN A 27 17.80 90.63 3.57
N ASN A 28 17.48 89.78 4.54
CA ASN A 28 17.41 90.03 5.98
C ASN A 28 16.31 90.96 6.53
N GLY A 29 15.53 90.37 7.45
CA GLY A 29 15.07 91.08 8.65
C GLY A 29 13.55 91.17 8.80
N GLU A 30 13.02 90.24 9.60
CA GLU A 30 12.03 90.47 10.67
C GLU A 30 10.65 91.15 10.40
N GLN A 31 9.64 90.43 10.91
CA GLN A 31 8.42 90.90 11.60
C GLN A 31 7.12 91.23 10.82
N SER A 32 6.14 90.36 11.13
CA SER A 32 4.77 90.62 11.65
C SER A 32 3.59 90.93 10.71
N ASP A 33 2.55 90.12 10.95
CA ASP A 33 1.10 90.39 10.96
C ASP A 33 0.18 89.88 9.83
N ASN A 34 -0.47 88.75 10.15
CA ASN A 34 -1.92 88.50 10.32
C ASN A 34 -2.92 88.73 9.17
N GLU A 35 -3.67 87.67 8.82
CA GLU A 35 -5.11 87.56 9.15
C GLU A 35 -5.67 86.16 8.81
N SER A 36 -6.04 85.44 9.85
CA SER A 36 -6.78 84.16 9.84
C SER A 36 -8.30 84.42 9.84
N VAL A 37 -9.04 83.77 8.94
CA VAL A 37 -10.51 83.69 9.01
C VAL A 37 -10.85 82.41 9.78
N GLU A 38 -11.23 82.55 11.05
CA GLU A 38 -11.80 81.48 11.87
C GLU A 38 -13.21 81.14 11.35
N MET A 39 -13.42 79.89 10.94
CA MET A 39 -14.76 79.31 10.84
C MET A 39 -15.18 78.89 12.26
N MET A 40 -16.35 79.34 12.70
CA MET A 40 -16.92 78.98 14.00
C MET A 40 -17.20 77.47 14.06
N ASP A 41 -16.72 76.81 15.13
CA ASP A 41 -17.13 75.45 15.50
C ASP A 41 -18.64 75.45 15.81
N ALA A 42 -19.40 74.63 15.08
CA ALA A 42 -20.79 74.37 15.38
C ALA A 42 -20.89 73.67 16.75
N GLY A 43 -21.84 74.08 17.58
CA GLY A 43 -22.06 73.43 18.88
C GLY A 43 -22.59 72.01 18.68
N GLU A 44 -22.31 71.09 19.62
CA GLU A 44 -22.82 69.69 19.56
C GLU A 44 -24.34 69.63 19.32
N ASP A 45 -25.09 70.59 19.86
CA ASP A 45 -26.54 70.72 19.65
C ASP A 45 -26.93 71.03 18.19
N GLU A 46 -26.10 71.82 17.49
CA GLU A 46 -26.28 72.14 16.07
C GLU A 46 -25.94 70.93 15.20
N ASP A 47 -24.86 70.22 15.54
CA ASP A 47 -24.44 68.98 14.87
C ASP A 47 -25.51 67.87 15.00
N GLU A 48 -26.09 67.70 16.20
CA GLU A 48 -27.17 66.75 16.47
C GLU A 48 -28.45 67.09 15.67
N LEU A 49 -28.79 68.38 15.60
CA LEU A 49 -29.89 68.85 14.75
C LEU A 49 -29.61 68.63 13.26
N THR A 50 -28.39 68.87 12.78
CA THR A 50 -28.04 68.58 11.37
C THR A 50 -28.09 67.10 11.06
N ARG A 51 -27.62 66.21 11.94
CA ARG A 51 -27.75 64.75 11.78
C ARG A 51 -29.21 64.33 11.69
N LEU A 52 -30.08 64.94 12.49
CA LEU A 52 -31.51 64.60 12.54
C LEU A 52 -32.31 65.18 11.35
N VAL A 53 -31.91 66.35 10.83
CA VAL A 53 -32.60 67.05 9.73
C VAL A 53 -32.10 66.63 8.35
N LEU A 54 -30.78 66.44 8.19
CA LEU A 54 -30.13 66.12 6.91
C LEU A 54 -29.82 64.63 6.74
N GLY A 55 -29.94 63.83 7.81
CA GLY A 55 -29.55 62.42 7.85
C GLY A 55 -28.07 62.24 8.22
N ASP A 56 -27.76 61.13 8.90
CA ASP A 56 -26.40 60.81 9.37
C ASP A 56 -25.83 59.57 8.66
N ASP A 57 -25.61 59.70 7.34
CA ASP A 57 -25.00 58.62 6.54
C ASP A 57 -23.55 58.36 6.97
N THR A 58 -22.84 59.39 7.45
CA THR A 58 -21.45 59.29 7.89
C THR A 58 -21.30 58.56 9.22
N GLY A 59 -22.17 58.84 10.20
CA GLY A 59 -22.24 58.14 11.47
C GLY A 59 -22.71 56.71 11.28
N PHE A 60 -23.72 56.49 10.42
CA PHE A 60 -24.20 55.15 10.08
C PHE A 60 -23.10 54.28 9.43
N MET A 61 -22.37 54.80 8.45
CA MET A 61 -21.26 54.06 7.82
C MET A 61 -20.09 53.81 8.78
N ALA A 62 -19.84 54.73 9.72
CA ALA A 62 -18.84 54.54 10.77
C ALA A 62 -19.26 53.45 11.76
N GLN A 63 -20.55 53.39 12.14
CA GLN A 63 -21.10 52.36 13.01
C GLN A 63 -21.12 50.99 12.33
N LEU A 64 -21.44 50.92 11.03
CA LEU A 64 -21.42 49.70 10.24
C LEU A 64 -20.00 49.11 10.13
N GLY A 65 -18.97 49.95 10.16
CA GLY A 65 -17.56 49.53 10.21
C GLY A 65 -17.06 49.13 11.61
N GLN A 66 -17.78 49.47 12.68
CA GLN A 66 -17.43 49.16 14.08
C GLN A 66 -18.21 47.98 14.68
N GLU A 67 -19.42 47.66 14.19
CA GLU A 67 -20.15 46.46 14.61
C GLU A 67 -19.60 45.19 13.93
N THR A 68 -18.37 44.81 14.28
CA THR A 68 -18.01 43.39 14.29
C THR A 68 -18.78 42.71 15.41
N LEU A 69 -19.74 41.84 15.06
CA LEU A 69 -20.47 40.93 15.94
C LEU A 69 -19.54 40.25 16.97
N GLY A 70 -19.42 40.87 18.14
CA GLY A 70 -18.46 40.48 19.17
C GLY A 70 -18.92 40.88 20.55
N ASP A 71 -20.21 40.71 20.86
CA ASP A 71 -20.67 40.58 22.24
C ASP A 71 -22.10 39.98 22.30
N LEU A 72 -22.16 38.66 22.27
CA LEU A 72 -23.29 37.88 22.80
C LEU A 72 -22.69 36.73 23.63
N ASP A 73 -22.08 37.09 24.76
CA ASP A 73 -21.74 36.14 25.81
C ASP A 73 -23.04 35.64 26.46
N LEU A 74 -23.48 34.46 26.02
CA LEU A 74 -24.44 33.65 26.76
C LEU A 74 -23.69 32.94 27.89
N GLU A 75 -23.67 33.55 29.07
CA GLU A 75 -23.35 32.87 30.33
C GLU A 75 -24.37 31.75 30.55
N ALA A 76 -23.98 30.51 30.26
CA ALA A 76 -24.69 29.31 30.65
C ALA A 76 -24.15 28.83 32.00
N ASP A 77 -24.68 29.38 33.08
CA ASP A 77 -24.58 28.80 34.41
C ASP A 77 -25.42 27.51 34.48
N ASN A 78 -24.78 26.43 34.95
CA ASN A 78 -25.45 25.20 35.34
C ASN A 78 -26.10 25.42 36.71
N GLU A 79 -27.41 25.19 36.84
CA GLU A 79 -27.99 24.70 38.09
C GLU A 79 -29.31 23.95 37.82
N ASP A 80 -29.42 22.81 38.50
CA ASP A 80 -30.56 21.90 38.55
C ASP A 80 -31.84 22.60 39.04
N ASP A 81 -33.04 22.29 38.50
CA ASP A 81 -34.12 21.67 39.29
C ASP A 81 -35.40 21.39 38.48
N GLU A 82 -36.14 20.40 38.97
CA GLU A 82 -37.45 19.92 38.50
C GLU A 82 -38.55 21.00 38.52
N SER A 83 -39.42 21.04 37.50
CA SER A 83 -40.89 20.94 37.63
C SER A 83 -41.67 21.35 36.36
N GLN A 84 -42.48 20.41 35.87
CA GLN A 84 -43.89 20.58 35.48
C GLN A 84 -44.38 21.97 35.00
N LEU A 85 -44.77 22.09 33.72
CA LEU A 85 -46.18 22.27 33.26
C LEU A 85 -46.29 22.77 31.80
N ASP A 86 -47.25 22.16 31.10
CA ASP A 86 -48.11 22.65 30.02
C ASP A 86 -47.52 22.98 28.63
N VAL A 87 -47.60 21.96 27.76
CA VAL A 87 -47.55 22.08 26.30
C VAL A 87 -48.99 22.18 25.77
N GLU A 88 -49.37 23.35 25.24
CA GLU A 88 -50.48 23.50 24.29
C GLU A 88 -49.97 24.13 22.99
N GLY A 89 -50.05 23.36 21.89
CA GLY A 89 -50.17 23.78 20.48
C GLY A 89 -49.04 24.64 19.87
N GLU A 90 -48.67 24.56 18.59
CA GLU A 90 -49.21 23.89 17.41
C GLU A 90 -48.04 23.73 16.40
N GLU A 91 -48.09 22.65 15.63
CA GLU A 91 -47.63 22.50 14.23
C GLU A 91 -46.18 22.89 13.84
N GLY A 92 -45.35 21.85 13.66
CA GLY A 92 -44.13 21.91 12.87
C GLY A 92 -44.40 21.58 11.40
N GLU A 93 -44.07 22.51 10.51
CA GLU A 93 -43.92 22.28 9.07
C GLU A 93 -42.45 22.45 8.64
N ASN A 94 -41.89 21.35 8.14
CA ASN A 94 -40.98 21.19 6.99
C ASN A 94 -39.90 22.25 6.68
N LEU A 95 -38.64 21.83 6.82
CA LEU A 95 -37.47 22.39 6.11
C LEU A 95 -36.83 21.31 5.21
N GLU A 96 -37.64 20.61 4.40
CA GLU A 96 -37.18 19.56 3.48
C GLU A 96 -37.00 20.03 2.02
N ASP A 97 -37.19 21.31 1.70
CA ASP A 97 -37.09 21.84 0.32
C ASP A 97 -35.97 22.89 0.18
N VAL A 98 -34.72 22.53 0.47
CA VAL A 98 -33.56 23.32 0.03
C VAL A 98 -32.76 22.48 -0.97
N ASP A 99 -32.84 22.85 -2.25
CA ASP A 99 -32.13 22.18 -3.35
C ASP A 99 -30.61 22.29 -3.17
N ASP A 100 -29.89 21.16 -3.24
CA ASP A 100 -28.43 21.02 -3.04
C ASP A 100 -27.55 21.86 -4.00
N ALA A 101 -28.15 22.58 -4.95
CA ALA A 101 -27.45 23.39 -5.96
C ALA A 101 -27.04 24.79 -5.47
N GLU A 102 -27.53 25.26 -4.31
CA GLU A 102 -27.15 26.57 -3.73
C GLU A 102 -26.04 26.47 -2.66
N LEU A 103 -25.52 25.27 -2.39
CA LEU A 103 -24.39 25.05 -1.46
C LEU A 103 -23.00 25.14 -2.11
N PHE A 104 -22.94 25.56 -3.39
CA PHE A 104 -21.68 25.79 -4.11
C PHE A 104 -21.44 27.29 -4.30
N PHE A 105 -20.64 27.89 -3.42
CA PHE A 105 -20.07 29.21 -3.67
C PHE A 105 -19.03 29.11 -4.79
N MET A 106 -19.30 29.80 -5.90
CA MET A 106 -18.35 30.05 -6.98
C MET A 106 -17.45 31.23 -6.59
N ASP A 107 -16.15 31.03 -6.75
CA ASP A 107 -15.06 32.00 -6.57
C ASP A 107 -15.41 33.37 -7.19
N ALA A 108 -15.69 34.36 -6.34
CA ALA A 108 -15.93 35.73 -6.76
C ALA A 108 -14.57 36.40 -7.06
N GLY A 109 -14.36 36.81 -8.31
CA GLY A 109 -13.14 37.48 -8.75
C GLY A 109 -12.83 38.77 -7.97
N PRO A 110 -11.58 39.24 -8.01
CA PRO A 110 -11.13 40.35 -7.17
C PRO A 110 -11.87 41.65 -7.50
N SER A 111 -12.52 42.23 -6.49
CA SER A 111 -13.08 43.58 -6.51
C SER A 111 -11.99 44.65 -6.62
N GLU A 112 -12.24 45.69 -7.40
CA GLU A 112 -11.31 46.80 -7.62
C GLU A 112 -10.99 47.53 -6.30
N VAL A 113 -9.73 47.47 -5.89
CA VAL A 113 -9.21 48.20 -4.72
C VAL A 113 -8.94 49.65 -5.14
N ASN A 114 -9.49 50.60 -4.39
CA ASN A 114 -9.41 52.04 -4.67
C ASN A 114 -7.99 52.58 -4.37
N ASP A 115 -7.33 53.19 -5.36
CA ASP A 115 -5.91 53.61 -5.32
C ASP A 115 -5.58 54.65 -4.21
N ARG A 116 -6.58 55.23 -3.54
CA ARG A 116 -6.39 56.25 -2.49
C ARG A 116 -6.05 55.67 -1.11
N ASP A 117 -6.49 54.46 -0.78
CA ASP A 117 -6.27 53.88 0.55
C ASP A 117 -4.85 53.31 0.74
N LEU A 118 -4.17 52.98 -0.36
CA LEU A 118 -2.79 52.48 -0.34
C LEU A 118 -1.74 53.59 -0.19
N ILE A 119 -2.08 54.84 -0.51
CA ILE A 119 -1.16 55.99 -0.40
C ILE A 119 -1.15 56.54 1.04
N ALA A 120 -2.26 56.44 1.78
CA ALA A 120 -2.36 56.93 3.16
C ALA A 120 -1.52 56.09 4.15
N ARG A 121 -1.31 54.79 3.90
CA ARG A 121 -0.44 53.94 4.73
C ARG A 121 1.07 54.12 4.48
N ALA A 122 1.47 54.93 3.50
CA ALA A 122 2.88 55.12 3.16
C ALA A 122 3.59 56.21 3.99
N GLY A 123 2.86 56.95 4.84
CA GLY A 123 3.37 58.11 5.56
C GLY A 123 3.74 57.91 7.04
N SER A 124 3.48 56.74 7.64
CA SER A 124 3.55 56.57 9.11
C SER A 124 4.46 55.47 9.65
N ASP A 125 5.13 54.68 8.80
CA ASP A 125 5.78 53.43 9.27
C ASP A 125 7.31 53.56 9.37
N ASP A 126 7.80 54.55 10.13
CA ASP A 126 9.20 54.61 10.59
C ASP A 126 9.33 54.51 12.12
N GLU A 127 8.27 54.15 12.85
CA GLU A 127 8.36 53.87 14.30
C GLU A 127 7.95 52.43 14.65
N GLN A 128 8.98 51.62 14.90
CA GLN A 128 9.00 50.43 15.78
C GLN A 128 8.05 49.25 15.45
N SER A 129 8.51 48.33 14.61
CA SER A 129 8.05 46.92 14.62
C SER A 129 9.14 45.99 15.18
N ASP A 130 9.24 45.90 16.51
CA ASP A 130 10.00 44.87 17.20
C ASP A 130 9.27 43.51 17.04
N GLY A 131 9.69 42.65 16.10
CA GLY A 131 9.06 41.33 15.98
C GLY A 131 9.69 40.35 14.98
N ASP A 132 9.74 40.71 13.70
CA ASP A 132 10.09 39.76 12.63
C ASP A 132 11.32 40.22 11.85
N GLU A 133 12.50 40.08 12.45
CA GLU A 133 13.75 40.24 11.72
C GLU A 133 13.95 39.06 10.75
N PRO A 134 14.37 39.32 9.49
CA PRO A 134 14.60 38.26 8.52
C PRO A 134 15.73 37.32 8.97
N ALA A 135 15.48 36.01 8.91
CA ALA A 135 16.43 34.98 9.38
C ALA A 135 17.76 34.95 8.60
N TRP A 136 17.82 35.55 7.40
CA TRP A 136 19.03 35.66 6.59
C TRP A 136 19.04 36.97 5.81
N GLN A 137 20.25 37.47 5.51
CA GLN A 137 20.49 38.67 4.70
C GLN A 137 21.52 38.32 3.62
N ASP A 138 21.27 38.74 2.38
CA ASP A 138 22.21 38.56 1.27
C ASP A 138 23.03 39.83 1.04
N SER A 139 24.35 39.72 1.17
CA SER A 139 25.27 40.83 0.93
C SER A 139 25.35 41.27 -0.53
N ASP A 140 24.86 40.45 -1.48
CA ASP A 140 24.84 40.81 -2.91
C ASP A 140 23.72 41.82 -3.22
N ASP A 141 22.59 41.75 -2.50
CA ASP A 141 21.47 42.67 -2.70
C ASP A 141 21.89 44.14 -2.47
N GLU A 142 22.71 44.41 -1.47
CA GLU A 142 23.24 45.77 -1.18
C GLU A 142 24.14 46.32 -2.30
N ARG A 143 24.80 45.43 -3.04
CA ARG A 143 25.76 45.80 -4.10
C ARG A 143 25.08 45.98 -5.46
N LEU A 144 23.85 45.49 -5.61
CA LEU A 144 23.10 45.57 -6.85
C LEU A 144 22.52 46.97 -7.07
N THR A 145 22.65 47.46 -8.31
CA THR A 145 21.99 48.66 -8.79
C THR A 145 21.26 48.34 -10.09
N ILE A 146 19.99 48.71 -10.18
CA ILE A 146 19.07 48.27 -11.24
C ILE A 146 18.42 49.50 -11.87
N SER A 147 18.40 49.55 -13.21
CA SER A 147 17.68 50.58 -13.98
C SER A 147 16.22 50.19 -14.18
N LEU A 148 15.30 51.04 -13.72
CA LEU A 148 13.85 50.91 -13.92
C LEU A 148 13.40 51.44 -15.28
N ALA A 149 14.17 52.31 -15.96
CA ALA A 149 13.84 52.83 -17.30
C ALA A 149 13.97 51.80 -18.41
N GLY A 150 15.02 50.98 -18.32
CA GLY A 150 15.48 50.11 -19.39
C GLY A 150 14.47 49.03 -19.76
N ASN A 151 13.70 48.54 -18.78
CA ASN A 151 12.72 47.47 -19.00
C ASN A 151 11.28 47.99 -18.81
N PRO A 152 10.39 47.86 -19.81
CA PRO A 152 9.01 48.34 -19.72
C PRO A 152 8.20 47.70 -18.58
N ARG A 153 8.57 46.50 -18.11
CA ARG A 153 7.91 45.86 -16.95
C ARG A 153 8.27 46.56 -15.62
N LEU A 154 9.48 47.09 -15.50
CA LEU A 154 10.01 47.70 -14.27
C LEU A 154 9.60 49.17 -14.12
N ARG A 155 9.17 49.83 -15.20
CA ARG A 155 8.67 51.22 -15.16
C ARG A 155 7.49 51.42 -14.22
N LYS A 156 6.68 50.37 -14.01
CA LYS A 156 5.53 50.38 -13.09
C LYS A 156 5.91 50.43 -11.62
N LEU A 157 7.19 50.22 -11.30
CA LEU A 157 7.73 50.23 -9.93
C LEU A 157 8.31 51.59 -9.54
N ARG A 158 8.31 52.58 -10.43
CA ARG A 158 8.80 53.94 -10.13
C ARG A 158 7.79 54.69 -9.27
N VAL A 159 8.31 55.46 -8.32
CA VAL A 159 7.47 56.38 -7.53
C VAL A 159 7.42 57.76 -8.20
N ILE A 160 8.53 58.19 -8.78
CA ILE A 160 8.68 59.48 -9.47
C ILE A 160 9.12 59.22 -10.92
N GLU A 161 8.63 60.01 -11.88
CA GLU A 161 8.92 59.82 -13.31
C GLU A 161 10.42 59.91 -13.65
N ALA A 162 11.17 60.74 -12.91
CA ALA A 162 12.61 60.94 -13.06
C ALA A 162 13.48 59.80 -12.51
N GLU A 163 12.89 58.82 -11.83
CA GLU A 163 13.63 57.74 -11.17
C GLU A 163 14.08 56.67 -12.18
N ASP A 164 15.38 56.37 -12.20
CA ASP A 164 15.95 55.33 -13.07
C ASP A 164 16.77 54.30 -12.29
N MET A 165 17.85 54.69 -11.63
CA MET A 165 18.73 53.76 -10.90
C MET A 165 18.30 53.59 -9.44
N VAL A 166 18.04 52.35 -9.03
CA VAL A 166 17.60 51.98 -7.68
C VAL A 166 18.49 50.87 -7.10
N THR A 167 18.70 50.86 -5.79
CA THR A 167 19.48 49.82 -5.08
C THR A 167 18.70 48.51 -4.97
N GLY A 168 19.40 47.38 -4.82
CA GLY A 168 18.77 46.05 -4.72
C GLY A 168 17.70 45.91 -3.62
N PRO A 169 17.93 46.37 -2.37
CA PRO A 169 16.93 46.23 -1.30
C PRO A 169 15.66 47.03 -1.57
N GLU A 170 15.83 48.24 -2.10
CA GLU A 170 14.73 49.15 -2.46
C GLU A 170 13.93 48.58 -3.65
N TYR A 171 14.62 47.96 -4.62
CA TYR A 171 14.00 47.24 -5.72
C TYR A 171 13.16 46.05 -5.22
N VAL A 172 13.69 45.23 -4.29
CA VAL A 172 12.97 44.09 -3.69
C VAL A 172 11.74 44.57 -2.90
N LYS A 173 11.87 45.64 -2.11
CA LYS A 173 10.74 46.23 -1.36
C LYS A 173 9.59 46.63 -2.29
N ARG A 174 9.91 47.25 -3.44
CA ARG A 174 8.91 47.64 -4.44
C ARG A 174 8.32 46.45 -5.18
N LEU A 175 9.13 45.42 -5.45
CA LEU A 175 8.65 44.19 -6.05
C LEU A 175 7.68 43.45 -5.11
N ARG A 176 7.94 43.43 -3.80
CA ARG A 176 7.02 42.87 -2.78
C ARG A 176 5.70 43.62 -2.75
N ARG A 177 5.73 44.96 -2.68
CA ARG A 177 4.51 45.79 -2.78
C ARG A 177 3.73 45.53 -4.07
N GLN A 178 4.44 45.36 -5.19
CA GLN A 178 3.81 45.03 -6.46
C GLN A 178 3.20 43.63 -6.46
N PHE A 179 3.82 42.67 -5.79
CA PHE A 179 3.31 41.31 -5.63
C PHE A 179 2.07 41.30 -4.74
N GLU A 180 2.08 42.01 -3.61
CA GLU A 180 0.93 42.18 -2.71
C GLU A 180 -0.23 42.90 -3.39
N ARG A 181 0.06 43.88 -4.25
CA ARG A 181 -0.97 44.53 -5.08
C ARG A 181 -1.62 43.58 -6.09
N LEU A 182 -0.86 42.59 -6.60
CA LEU A 182 -1.38 41.60 -7.54
C LEU A 182 -2.03 40.41 -6.84
N ASN A 183 -1.52 40.03 -5.67
CA ASN A 183 -1.96 38.91 -4.84
C ASN A 183 -2.01 39.42 -3.39
N PRO A 184 -3.18 39.92 -2.93
CA PRO A 184 -3.35 40.33 -1.54
C PRO A 184 -2.96 39.20 -0.58
N VAL A 185 -2.41 39.54 0.57
CA VAL A 185 -2.00 38.53 1.56
C VAL A 185 -3.25 37.78 2.02
N PRO A 186 -3.33 36.46 1.83
CA PRO A 186 -4.50 35.69 2.23
C PRO A 186 -4.56 35.53 3.74
N ASP A 187 -5.76 35.42 4.30
CA ASP A 187 -6.01 35.40 5.75
C ASP A 187 -5.21 34.32 6.51
N TRP A 188 -5.01 33.16 5.89
CA TRP A 188 -4.25 32.05 6.49
C TRP A 188 -2.76 32.36 6.68
N ALA A 189 -2.22 33.37 5.99
CA ALA A 189 -0.82 33.80 6.10
C ALA A 189 -0.62 34.97 7.08
N SER A 190 -1.69 35.71 7.44
CA SER A 190 -1.62 36.84 8.38
C SER A 190 -1.79 36.44 9.85
N THR A 191 -2.47 35.34 10.14
CA THR A 191 -2.64 34.83 11.51
C THR A 191 -1.46 33.96 11.92
N SER A 192 -0.34 34.60 12.28
CA SER A 192 0.77 33.95 12.97
C SER A 192 0.86 34.48 14.41
N GLU A 193 -0.02 34.01 15.29
CA GLU A 193 0.28 34.09 16.73
C GLU A 193 1.17 32.90 17.09
N PRO A 194 2.47 33.09 17.39
CA PRO A 194 3.25 32.03 18.01
C PRO A 194 2.74 31.80 19.44
N PRO A 195 2.66 30.54 19.92
CA PRO A 195 2.18 30.25 21.27
C PRO A 195 3.08 30.94 22.30
N SER A 196 2.47 31.75 23.16
CA SER A 196 3.18 32.57 24.14
C SER A 196 4.00 31.68 25.10
N LYS A 197 5.34 31.79 25.05
CA LYS A 197 6.23 31.14 26.03
C LYS A 197 6.09 31.82 27.39
N ARG A 198 5.36 31.19 28.31
CA ARG A 198 5.14 31.70 29.67
C ARG A 198 6.40 31.54 30.53
N ARG A 199 6.98 32.66 30.98
CA ARG A 199 8.16 32.73 31.87
C ARG A 199 7.91 31.99 33.20
N ARG A 200 8.70 30.94 33.47
CA ARG A 200 8.77 30.28 34.78
C ARG A 200 9.44 31.19 35.81
N ARG A 201 8.71 31.61 36.85
CA ARG A 201 9.27 32.15 38.10
C ARG A 201 9.59 30.99 39.06
N SER A 202 10.77 31.03 39.64
CA SER A 202 11.28 30.10 40.65
C SER A 202 10.79 30.44 42.05
N SER A 203 10.28 29.45 42.80
CA SER A 203 10.40 29.39 44.25
C SER A 203 10.28 27.95 44.74
N ALA A 204 11.24 27.56 45.58
CA ALA A 204 11.45 26.23 46.12
C ALA A 204 10.64 25.97 47.40
N SER A 205 10.21 24.72 47.60
CA SER A 205 10.32 24.02 48.90
C SER A 205 9.99 22.52 48.77
N SER A 206 10.83 21.73 49.41
CA SER A 206 10.94 20.28 49.54
C SER A 206 9.75 19.55 50.20
N SER A 207 9.45 18.30 49.79
CA SER A 207 9.78 17.07 50.55
C SER A 207 9.09 15.78 50.04
N SER A 208 9.85 14.68 50.11
CA SER A 208 9.50 13.25 50.28
C SER A 208 8.81 12.45 49.17
N SER A 209 9.67 11.62 48.54
CA SER A 209 9.50 10.23 48.08
C SER A 209 8.17 9.52 48.35
N LEU A 210 7.47 9.15 47.28
CA LEU A 210 6.83 7.84 47.08
C LEU A 210 6.85 7.53 45.57
N SER A 211 7.12 6.27 45.26
CA SER A 211 7.11 5.66 43.94
C SER A 211 5.69 5.51 43.41
N ASP A 212 5.41 6.14 42.27
CA ASP A 212 4.50 5.68 41.23
C ASP A 212 5.06 6.25 39.93
N ASP A 213 5.53 5.36 39.04
CA ASP A 213 6.00 5.71 37.69
C ASP A 213 4.77 6.00 36.83
N ASP A 214 4.33 7.25 36.90
CA ASP A 214 3.33 7.84 36.00
C ASP A 214 3.89 9.16 35.44
N MET A 215 3.72 9.31 34.11
CA MET A 215 3.91 10.51 33.27
C MET A 215 5.35 10.73 32.75
N ASP A 216 5.55 11.04 31.46
CA ASP A 216 5.13 12.31 30.83
C ASP A 216 4.56 12.12 29.41
N MET A 217 3.25 12.39 29.27
CA MET A 217 2.64 12.79 28.00
C MET A 217 2.83 14.30 27.88
N ASP A 218 3.48 14.75 26.80
CA ASP A 218 3.63 16.17 26.49
C ASP A 218 2.26 16.85 26.40
N GLU A 219 1.97 17.69 27.40
CA GLU A 219 0.79 18.54 27.48
C GLU A 219 0.96 19.80 26.61
N GLU A 220 1.29 19.60 25.32
CA GLU A 220 1.29 20.65 24.30
C GLU A 220 0.11 20.44 23.33
N SER A 221 -0.83 21.39 23.33
CA SER A 221 -1.87 21.66 22.32
C SER A 221 -3.20 20.86 22.33
N ILE A 222 -4.04 21.02 23.36
CA ILE A 222 -5.49 20.75 23.28
C ILE A 222 -6.22 21.95 22.60
N SER A 223 -5.73 22.42 21.45
CA SER A 223 -6.40 23.48 20.68
C SER A 223 -6.79 23.07 19.27
N ALA A 224 -6.24 21.97 18.75
CA ALA A 224 -6.78 21.33 17.56
C ALA A 224 -7.68 20.17 17.99
N GLN A 225 -8.99 20.26 17.74
CA GLN A 225 -9.90 19.15 18.02
C GLN A 225 -9.36 17.84 17.41
N PRO A 226 -9.36 16.70 18.12
CA PRO A 226 -8.79 15.45 17.64
C PRO A 226 -9.36 14.99 16.29
N LEU A 227 -10.62 15.32 16.02
CA LEU A 227 -11.28 15.08 14.74
C LEU A 227 -10.71 15.95 13.62
N ALA A 228 -10.40 17.22 13.86
CA ALA A 228 -9.80 18.09 12.87
C ALA A 228 -8.38 17.61 12.51
N GLN A 229 -7.61 17.13 13.48
CA GLN A 229 -6.31 16.51 13.24
C GLN A 229 -6.44 15.20 12.45
N LEU A 230 -7.46 14.39 12.77
CA LEU A 230 -7.77 13.15 12.04
C LEU A 230 -8.19 13.44 10.59
N LEU A 231 -9.03 14.44 10.36
CA LEU A 231 -9.52 14.83 9.02
C LEU A 231 -8.44 15.51 8.18
N ARG A 232 -7.51 16.24 8.81
CA ARG A 232 -6.29 16.75 8.15
C ARG A 232 -5.35 15.60 7.75
N SER A 233 -5.38 14.49 8.47
CA SER A 233 -4.61 13.29 8.13
C SER A 233 -5.36 12.42 7.09
N SER A 234 -4.95 12.49 5.82
CA SER A 234 -5.54 11.70 4.72
C SER A 234 -5.43 10.18 4.91
N ASN A 235 -4.53 9.71 5.77
CA ASN A 235 -4.26 8.30 5.99
C ASN A 235 -5.40 7.55 6.71
N SER A 236 -6.19 8.22 7.55
CA SER A 236 -7.26 7.57 8.33
C SER A 236 -8.53 7.27 7.52
N LEU A 237 -8.76 7.97 6.41
CA LEU A 237 -9.94 7.78 5.54
C LEU A 237 -9.76 6.62 4.54
N ILE A 238 -8.51 6.20 4.30
CA ILE A 238 -8.15 5.22 3.27
C ILE A 238 -7.94 3.83 3.86
N THR A 239 -7.64 3.73 5.16
CA THR A 239 -7.25 2.47 5.81
C THR A 239 -8.34 1.96 6.77
N ALA A 240 -9.26 1.14 6.26
CA ALA A 240 -9.96 0.21 7.15
C ALA A 240 -8.89 -0.73 7.74
N SER A 241 -8.60 -0.57 9.04
CA SER A 241 -7.46 -1.22 9.69
C SER A 241 -7.40 -2.72 9.40
N ALA A 242 -6.26 -3.16 8.89
CA ALA A 242 -5.95 -4.55 8.62
C ALA A 242 -5.60 -5.27 9.93
N ASP A 243 -6.53 -5.30 10.89
CA ASP A 243 -6.29 -6.00 12.13
C ASP A 243 -6.40 -7.52 11.88
N SER A 244 -5.34 -8.24 12.21
CA SER A 244 -5.01 -9.57 11.72
C SER A 244 -5.84 -10.72 12.31
N LYS A 245 -6.93 -10.43 13.02
CA LYS A 245 -7.83 -11.45 13.55
C LYS A 245 -8.76 -11.92 12.42
N ARG A 246 -8.94 -13.25 12.26
CA ARG A 246 -9.93 -13.82 11.32
C ARG A 246 -11.24 -13.06 11.49
N GLY A 247 -11.60 -12.25 10.49
CA GLY A 247 -12.72 -11.34 10.61
C GLY A 247 -14.00 -12.10 10.95
N LYS A 248 -14.91 -11.45 11.68
CA LYS A 248 -16.29 -11.93 11.75
C LYS A 248 -17.02 -11.35 10.54
N LEU A 249 -17.91 -12.14 9.93
CA LEU A 249 -18.80 -11.62 8.90
C LEU A 249 -19.69 -10.52 9.50
N ARG A 250 -19.95 -9.46 8.72
CA ARG A 250 -20.89 -8.41 9.12
C ARG A 250 -22.33 -8.92 8.91
N PRO A 251 -23.29 -8.61 9.79
CA PRO A 251 -24.61 -9.25 9.79
C PRO A 251 -25.58 -8.83 8.67
N GLU A 252 -25.40 -7.64 8.06
CA GLU A 252 -26.39 -7.08 7.12
C GLU A 252 -25.98 -7.19 5.66
N VAL A 253 -24.70 -6.96 5.38
CA VAL A 253 -24.13 -6.95 4.03
C VAL A 253 -23.01 -7.98 3.97
N ILE A 254 -23.17 -8.96 3.07
CA ILE A 254 -22.13 -9.95 2.80
C ILE A 254 -21.31 -9.55 1.58
N ASN A 255 -19.99 -9.66 1.70
CA ASN A 255 -19.13 -9.59 0.52
C ASN A 255 -19.06 -10.98 -0.13
N ILE A 256 -19.89 -11.19 -1.14
CA ILE A 256 -19.98 -12.44 -1.89
C ILE A 256 -19.74 -12.16 -3.38
N GLN A 257 -18.81 -12.89 -3.98
CA GLN A 257 -18.43 -12.73 -5.38
C GLN A 257 -18.69 -14.04 -6.12
N ARG A 258 -19.29 -13.95 -7.32
CA ARG A 258 -19.45 -15.13 -8.17
C ARG A 258 -18.11 -15.50 -8.81
N THR A 259 -17.72 -16.76 -8.71
CA THR A 259 -16.50 -17.28 -9.36
C THR A 259 -16.86 -18.01 -10.66
N ARG A 260 -15.87 -18.58 -11.35
CA ARG A 260 -16.14 -19.36 -12.56
C ARG A 260 -16.96 -20.60 -12.22
N ASP A 261 -18.09 -20.78 -12.91
CA ASP A 261 -18.99 -21.92 -12.76
C ASP A 261 -18.29 -23.23 -13.18
N ILE A 262 -18.87 -24.39 -12.82
CA ILE A 262 -18.41 -25.67 -13.37
C ILE A 262 -18.87 -25.77 -14.84
N PRO A 263 -17.96 -26.00 -15.80
CA PRO A 263 -18.28 -25.88 -17.22
C PRO A 263 -19.25 -26.97 -17.72
N MET A 264 -19.19 -28.16 -17.13
CA MET A 264 -20.02 -29.28 -17.54
C MET A 264 -21.43 -29.19 -16.94
N VAL A 265 -22.43 -29.18 -17.82
CA VAL A 265 -23.83 -29.32 -17.42
C VAL A 265 -24.16 -30.79 -17.25
N GLN A 266 -24.71 -31.17 -16.10
CA GLN A 266 -25.10 -32.55 -15.82
C GLN A 266 -26.44 -32.90 -16.48
N PRO A 267 -26.65 -34.16 -16.89
CA PRO A 267 -27.84 -34.58 -17.64
C PRO A 267 -29.13 -34.62 -16.80
N SER A 268 -29.04 -34.47 -15.48
CA SER A 268 -30.20 -34.47 -14.58
C SER A 268 -30.03 -33.44 -13.47
N ALA A 269 -31.12 -33.17 -12.74
CA ALA A 269 -31.08 -32.44 -11.49
C ALA A 269 -30.05 -33.03 -10.53
N ILE A 270 -29.32 -32.17 -9.82
CA ILE A 270 -28.29 -32.59 -8.87
C ILE A 270 -28.97 -32.79 -7.52
N SER A 271 -28.94 -34.03 -7.02
CA SER A 271 -29.60 -34.39 -5.76
C SER A 271 -28.70 -34.25 -4.55
N SER A 272 -27.39 -34.44 -4.72
CA SER A 272 -26.40 -34.34 -3.64
C SER A 272 -25.16 -33.61 -4.12
N LEU A 273 -24.65 -32.72 -3.27
CA LEU A 273 -23.48 -31.89 -3.53
C LEU A 273 -22.66 -31.85 -2.23
N GLN A 274 -21.36 -32.15 -2.29
CA GLN A 274 -20.51 -32.11 -1.10
C GLN A 274 -19.06 -31.79 -1.49
N PHE A 275 -18.38 -30.97 -0.69
CA PHE A 275 -16.94 -30.77 -0.78
C PHE A 275 -16.19 -31.90 -0.07
N HIS A 276 -15.02 -32.24 -0.60
CA HIS A 276 -14.09 -33.14 0.07
C HIS A 276 -13.56 -32.47 1.36
N PRO A 277 -13.38 -33.21 2.47
CA PRO A 277 -12.96 -32.62 3.75
C PRO A 277 -11.57 -31.95 3.74
N ILE A 278 -10.61 -32.52 3.00
CA ILE A 278 -9.23 -32.00 2.96
C ILE A 278 -8.93 -31.24 1.66
N HIS A 279 -9.16 -31.87 0.52
CA HIS A 279 -8.82 -31.34 -0.80
C HIS A 279 -9.93 -30.46 -1.39
N PRO A 280 -9.60 -29.51 -2.30
CA PRO A 280 -10.57 -28.70 -3.02
C PRO A 280 -11.23 -29.50 -4.16
N VAL A 281 -11.98 -30.54 -3.79
CA VAL A 281 -12.70 -31.42 -4.73
C VAL A 281 -14.18 -31.34 -4.42
N LEU A 282 -14.99 -31.21 -5.46
CA LEU A 282 -16.44 -31.18 -5.37
C LEU A 282 -17.04 -32.47 -5.93
N LEU A 283 -17.80 -33.16 -5.08
CA LEU A 283 -18.61 -34.31 -5.45
C LEU A 283 -20.02 -33.85 -5.80
N SER A 284 -20.48 -34.27 -6.97
CA SER A 284 -21.84 -34.00 -7.44
C SER A 284 -22.46 -35.25 -8.02
N SER A 285 -23.75 -35.45 -7.75
CA SER A 285 -24.49 -36.61 -8.19
C SER A 285 -25.97 -36.30 -8.41
N GLY A 286 -26.62 -37.12 -9.23
CA GLY A 286 -28.04 -36.99 -9.50
C GLY A 286 -28.70 -38.27 -10.02
N PRO A 287 -30.01 -38.22 -10.32
CA PRO A 287 -30.80 -39.38 -10.75
C PRO A 287 -30.32 -40.02 -12.06
N ALA A 288 -29.50 -39.33 -12.87
CA ALA A 288 -28.84 -39.89 -14.06
C ALA A 288 -27.84 -41.03 -13.75
N SER A 289 -27.65 -41.37 -12.47
CA SER A 289 -26.79 -42.48 -12.02
C SER A 289 -25.30 -42.27 -12.27
N THR A 290 -24.88 -41.02 -12.47
CA THR A 290 -23.46 -40.64 -12.65
C THR A 290 -22.99 -39.80 -11.47
N ILE A 291 -21.77 -40.09 -11.01
CA ILE A 291 -21.02 -39.33 -10.02
C ILE A 291 -19.95 -38.53 -10.76
N TYR A 292 -19.82 -37.25 -10.43
CA TYR A 292 -18.77 -36.39 -10.98
C TYR A 292 -17.93 -35.80 -9.85
N LEU A 293 -16.61 -35.95 -9.98
CA LEU A 293 -15.61 -35.31 -9.11
C LEU A 293 -14.92 -34.21 -9.89
N HIS A 294 -15.08 -32.97 -9.44
CA HIS A 294 -14.43 -31.80 -10.03
C HIS A 294 -13.35 -31.27 -9.10
N HIS A 295 -12.20 -30.88 -9.64
CA HIS A 295 -11.23 -30.10 -8.90
C HIS A 295 -11.64 -28.64 -8.95
N ILE A 296 -11.68 -27.97 -7.79
CA ILE A 296 -12.09 -26.57 -7.68
C ILE A 296 -10.84 -25.71 -7.82
N ALA A 297 -10.64 -25.24 -9.04
CA ALA A 297 -9.54 -24.38 -9.44
C ALA A 297 -10.08 -23.41 -10.51
N PRO A 298 -10.55 -22.21 -10.13
CA PRO A 298 -11.14 -21.26 -11.07
C PRO A 298 -10.13 -20.77 -12.12
N ASP A 299 -8.84 -20.80 -11.80
CA ASP A 299 -7.75 -20.32 -12.68
C ASP A 299 -7.12 -21.44 -13.52
N ALA A 300 -7.63 -22.66 -13.43
CA ALA A 300 -7.13 -23.78 -14.21
C ALA A 300 -7.35 -23.57 -15.72
N LEU A 301 -6.33 -23.93 -16.51
CA LEU A 301 -6.35 -23.93 -17.98
C LEU A 301 -6.31 -25.38 -18.49
N PRO A 302 -6.97 -25.76 -19.60
CA PRO A 302 -7.70 -24.89 -20.55
C PRO A 302 -9.14 -24.54 -20.13
N ALA A 303 -9.71 -25.24 -19.16
CA ALA A 303 -11.06 -24.98 -18.65
C ALA A 303 -11.04 -24.84 -17.12
N PRO A 304 -11.74 -23.84 -16.55
CA PRO A 304 -11.80 -23.65 -15.12
C PRO A 304 -12.55 -24.82 -14.46
N ASN A 305 -12.13 -25.17 -13.24
CA ASN A 305 -12.68 -26.28 -12.47
C ASN A 305 -12.74 -27.62 -13.24
N PRO A 306 -11.58 -28.20 -13.58
CA PRO A 306 -11.52 -29.38 -14.43
C PRO A 306 -12.18 -30.60 -13.77
N LEU A 307 -12.80 -31.43 -14.60
CA LEU A 307 -13.33 -32.73 -14.19
C LEU A 307 -12.17 -33.68 -13.91
N LEU A 308 -12.14 -34.26 -12.71
CA LEU A 308 -11.16 -35.30 -12.34
C LEU A 308 -11.62 -36.66 -12.87
N THR A 309 -12.85 -37.05 -12.54
CA THR A 309 -13.41 -38.34 -12.97
C THR A 309 -14.92 -38.32 -12.96
N SER A 310 -15.51 -39.15 -13.81
CA SER A 310 -16.93 -39.41 -13.88
C SER A 310 -17.19 -40.91 -13.78
N VAL A 311 -17.97 -41.34 -12.79
CA VAL A 311 -18.29 -42.75 -12.56
C VAL A 311 -19.78 -42.95 -12.79
N HIS A 312 -20.14 -43.74 -13.81
CA HIS A 312 -21.53 -44.08 -14.11
C HIS A 312 -21.89 -45.46 -13.53
N ILE A 313 -22.96 -45.51 -12.74
CA ILE A 313 -23.45 -46.73 -12.09
C ILE A 313 -24.71 -47.22 -12.79
N LYS A 314 -24.69 -48.47 -13.25
CA LYS A 314 -25.82 -49.06 -13.96
C LYS A 314 -27.05 -49.20 -13.04
N SER A 315 -28.21 -48.80 -13.57
CA SER A 315 -29.55 -49.08 -13.01
C SER A 315 -29.82 -48.60 -11.57
N THR A 316 -29.05 -47.62 -11.09
CA THR A 316 -29.15 -47.09 -9.71
C THR A 316 -29.27 -45.56 -9.72
N PRO A 317 -30.50 -45.00 -9.75
CA PRO A 317 -30.69 -43.56 -9.73
C PRO A 317 -30.21 -42.99 -8.40
N LEU A 318 -29.10 -42.25 -8.43
CA LEU A 318 -28.47 -41.72 -7.22
C LEU A 318 -29.34 -40.62 -6.63
N HIS A 319 -29.46 -40.66 -5.31
CA HIS A 319 -30.18 -39.65 -4.53
C HIS A 319 -29.24 -38.99 -3.54
N THR A 320 -28.49 -39.78 -2.77
CA THR A 320 -27.61 -39.29 -1.71
C THR A 320 -26.22 -39.85 -1.93
N THR A 321 -25.22 -38.96 -1.90
CA THR A 321 -23.80 -39.32 -2.01
C THR A 321 -23.01 -38.51 -1.02
N ALA A 322 -22.12 -39.15 -0.27
CA ALA A 322 -21.34 -38.48 0.75
C ALA A 322 -19.92 -39.04 0.89
N PHE A 323 -18.97 -38.16 1.22
CA PHE A 323 -17.62 -38.55 1.65
C PHE A 323 -17.63 -39.03 3.10
N LEU A 324 -16.83 -40.05 3.38
CA LEU A 324 -16.53 -40.49 4.73
C LEU A 324 -15.55 -39.52 5.39
N GLY A 325 -15.98 -38.79 6.42
CA GLY A 325 -15.09 -37.93 7.20
C GLY A 325 -14.16 -38.70 8.14
N PRO A 326 -13.13 -38.08 8.74
CA PRO A 326 -12.60 -36.74 8.46
C PRO A 326 -11.63 -36.69 7.27
N THR A 327 -11.13 -37.84 6.81
CA THR A 327 -10.09 -37.91 5.76
C THR A 327 -10.65 -37.76 4.36
N GLY A 328 -11.82 -38.36 4.08
CA GLY A 328 -12.47 -38.32 2.77
C GLY A 328 -12.21 -39.55 1.90
N ASP A 329 -11.58 -40.62 2.43
CA ASP A 329 -11.01 -41.71 1.63
C ASP A 329 -12.04 -42.62 0.94
N LYS A 330 -13.29 -42.63 1.44
CA LYS A 330 -14.38 -43.45 0.88
C LYS A 330 -15.58 -42.60 0.51
N ILE A 331 -16.20 -42.91 -0.62
CA ILE A 331 -17.47 -42.32 -1.06
C ILE A 331 -18.59 -43.35 -0.90
N PHE A 332 -19.62 -42.96 -0.16
CA PHE A 332 -20.87 -43.72 -0.06
C PHE A 332 -21.86 -43.13 -1.05
N PHE A 333 -22.56 -43.97 -1.79
CA PHE A 333 -23.59 -43.52 -2.70
C PHE A 333 -24.74 -44.50 -2.79
N SER A 334 -25.95 -43.95 -2.77
CA SER A 334 -27.17 -44.72 -2.74
C SER A 334 -28.28 -44.05 -3.54
N GLY A 335 -29.25 -44.88 -3.89
CA GLY A 335 -30.44 -44.49 -4.62
C GLY A 335 -31.68 -45.19 -4.07
N ARG A 336 -32.78 -45.11 -4.81
CA ARG A 336 -34.03 -45.79 -4.47
C ARG A 336 -33.97 -47.31 -4.73
N ARG A 337 -33.11 -47.98 -3.98
CA ARG A 337 -32.77 -49.41 -4.05
C ARG A 337 -32.53 -49.96 -2.64
N ARG A 338 -32.50 -51.29 -2.52
CA ARG A 338 -32.22 -52.03 -1.26
C ARG A 338 -30.73 -52.28 -1.05
N TYR A 339 -29.89 -51.46 -1.64
CA TYR A 339 -28.44 -51.54 -1.55
C TYR A 339 -27.88 -50.14 -1.72
N PHE A 340 -26.71 -49.91 -1.14
CA PHE A 340 -25.85 -48.78 -1.42
C PHE A 340 -24.48 -49.32 -1.84
N HIS A 341 -23.64 -48.44 -2.37
CA HIS A 341 -22.27 -48.80 -2.71
C HIS A 341 -21.31 -47.96 -1.88
N THR A 342 -20.12 -48.53 -1.68
CA THR A 342 -18.97 -47.86 -1.12
C THR A 342 -17.86 -47.90 -2.15
N TRP A 343 -17.22 -46.76 -2.38
CA TRP A 343 -16.09 -46.63 -3.29
C TRP A 343 -14.89 -46.15 -2.49
N ASN A 344 -13.86 -46.97 -2.41
CA ASN A 344 -12.58 -46.60 -1.81
C ASN A 344 -11.75 -45.84 -2.85
N LEU A 345 -11.35 -44.61 -2.53
CA LEU A 345 -10.58 -43.75 -3.42
C LEU A 345 -9.11 -44.17 -3.48
N GLU A 346 -8.57 -44.75 -2.40
CA GLU A 346 -7.18 -45.22 -2.37
C GLU A 346 -6.98 -46.48 -3.22
N THR A 347 -7.85 -47.47 -3.06
CA THR A 347 -7.73 -48.76 -3.76
C THR A 347 -8.49 -48.79 -5.08
N GLY A 348 -9.45 -47.88 -5.28
CA GLY A 348 -10.37 -47.88 -6.42
C GLY A 348 -11.50 -48.92 -6.30
N ASP A 349 -11.57 -49.69 -5.20
CA ASP A 349 -12.55 -50.76 -5.06
C ASP A 349 -13.96 -50.21 -4.83
N ILE A 350 -14.92 -50.74 -5.59
CA ILE A 350 -16.34 -50.44 -5.43
C ILE A 350 -17.05 -51.68 -4.88
N ALA A 351 -17.45 -51.62 -3.61
CA ALA A 351 -18.21 -52.68 -2.96
C ALA A 351 -19.71 -52.36 -2.93
N LYS A 352 -20.54 -53.38 -3.11
CA LYS A 352 -22.00 -53.27 -3.08
C LYS A 352 -22.57 -53.91 -1.82
N VAL A 353 -23.16 -53.11 -0.95
CA VAL A 353 -23.73 -53.58 0.32
C VAL A 353 -25.23 -53.80 0.15
N THR A 354 -25.65 -55.06 0.22
CA THR A 354 -27.04 -55.47 -0.06
C THR A 354 -27.81 -55.96 1.17
N ARG A 355 -27.10 -56.21 2.28
CA ARG A 355 -27.69 -56.79 3.49
C ARG A 355 -27.40 -55.87 4.68
N VAL A 356 -28.47 -55.40 5.29
CA VAL A 356 -28.46 -54.96 6.70
C VAL A 356 -28.94 -56.15 7.50
N TYR A 357 -28.08 -56.70 8.36
CA TYR A 357 -28.39 -57.89 9.16
C TYR A 357 -29.57 -57.59 10.11
N GLY A 358 -30.57 -58.47 10.15
CA GLY A 358 -31.74 -58.36 11.05
C GLY A 358 -32.89 -57.45 10.58
N GLN A 359 -32.62 -56.34 9.90
CA GLN A 359 -33.63 -55.26 9.65
C GLN A 359 -34.10 -55.12 8.19
N LYS A 360 -34.09 -56.22 7.42
CA LYS A 360 -34.32 -56.17 5.96
C LYS A 360 -35.76 -55.75 5.58
N ASP A 361 -36.75 -56.13 6.37
CA ASP A 361 -38.16 -55.81 6.10
C ASP A 361 -38.48 -54.34 6.39
N GLU A 362 -37.73 -53.73 7.30
CA GLU A 362 -37.86 -52.33 7.67
C GLU A 362 -37.15 -51.39 6.69
N GLN A 363 -36.12 -51.89 5.98
CA GLN A 363 -35.29 -51.13 5.04
C GLN A 363 -35.58 -51.47 3.56
N ARG A 364 -36.72 -51.00 3.04
CA ARG A 364 -37.11 -51.20 1.62
C ARG A 364 -36.37 -50.28 0.64
N SER A 365 -35.82 -49.18 1.11
CA SER A 365 -34.99 -48.22 0.35
C SER A 365 -33.85 -47.74 1.23
N MET A 366 -32.65 -47.58 0.67
CA MET A 366 -31.46 -47.04 1.35
C MET A 366 -31.08 -45.64 0.85
N GLU A 367 -32.03 -44.92 0.27
CA GLU A 367 -31.76 -43.68 -0.46
C GLU A 367 -31.36 -42.50 0.43
N ARG A 368 -31.83 -42.46 1.69
CA ARG A 368 -31.56 -41.37 2.65
C ARG A 368 -30.66 -41.89 3.77
N PHE A 369 -29.40 -41.46 3.73
CA PHE A 369 -28.41 -41.76 4.75
C PHE A 369 -27.57 -40.52 5.04
N LYS A 370 -26.99 -40.46 6.24
CA LYS A 370 -25.97 -39.46 6.59
C LYS A 370 -24.84 -40.16 7.33
N LEU A 371 -23.60 -39.78 7.02
CA LEU A 371 -22.40 -40.29 7.66
C LEU A 371 -22.07 -39.44 8.88
N SER A 372 -21.54 -40.05 9.94
CA SER A 372 -21.11 -39.30 11.12
C SER A 372 -19.84 -38.49 10.79
N PRO A 373 -19.67 -37.28 11.37
CA PRO A 373 -18.47 -36.47 11.15
C PRO A 373 -17.17 -37.17 11.57
N CYS A 374 -17.24 -38.07 12.56
CA CYS A 374 -16.11 -38.89 13.02
C CYS A 374 -15.77 -40.07 12.09
N GLY A 375 -16.60 -40.37 11.08
CA GLY A 375 -16.36 -41.46 10.13
C GLY A 375 -16.64 -42.87 10.62
N ARG A 376 -17.07 -43.05 11.88
CA ARG A 376 -17.32 -44.37 12.46
C ARG A 376 -18.70 -44.93 12.12
N TYR A 377 -19.70 -44.07 11.95
CA TYR A 377 -21.10 -44.48 11.88
C TYR A 377 -21.78 -43.98 10.61
N MET A 378 -22.81 -44.72 10.20
CA MET A 378 -23.71 -44.34 9.13
C MET A 378 -25.15 -44.54 9.60
N GLY A 379 -25.96 -43.48 9.50
CA GLY A 379 -27.39 -43.53 9.82
C GLY A 379 -28.20 -43.75 8.54
N LEU A 380 -29.13 -44.69 8.57
CA LEU A 380 -30.08 -44.98 7.49
C LEU A 380 -31.51 -44.76 7.97
N ILE A 381 -32.28 -43.94 7.27
CA ILE A 381 -33.69 -43.76 7.58
C ILE A 381 -34.48 -44.99 7.12
N GLY A 382 -35.25 -45.59 8.04
CA GLY A 382 -36.12 -46.72 7.72
C GLY A 382 -37.28 -46.36 6.80
N SER A 383 -37.79 -47.36 6.09
CA SER A 383 -38.92 -47.19 5.17
C SER A 383 -40.29 -47.33 5.86
N THR A 384 -40.31 -47.84 7.10
CA THR A 384 -41.52 -48.04 7.90
C THR A 384 -42.06 -46.70 8.40
N LYS A 385 -43.37 -46.50 8.22
CA LYS A 385 -44.08 -45.28 8.64
C LYS A 385 -45.16 -45.54 9.70
N LYS A 386 -45.49 -46.82 9.95
CA LYS A 386 -46.54 -47.24 10.89
C LYS A 386 -45.93 -47.38 12.28
N GLY A 387 -46.47 -46.63 13.26
CA GLY A 387 -46.05 -46.70 14.67
C GLY A 387 -44.75 -45.94 15.00
N GLY A 388 -44.40 -44.91 14.23
CA GLY A 388 -43.16 -44.13 14.40
C GLY A 388 -42.16 -44.30 13.26
N GLY A 389 -41.11 -43.49 13.29
CA GLY A 389 -39.99 -43.54 12.37
C GLY A 389 -38.76 -44.20 13.00
N ILE A 390 -37.97 -44.91 12.21
CA ILE A 390 -36.72 -45.54 12.66
C ILE A 390 -35.52 -44.99 11.90
N VAL A 391 -34.37 -44.95 12.58
CA VAL A 391 -33.05 -44.72 12.00
C VAL A 391 -32.15 -45.88 12.40
N ASN A 392 -31.70 -46.65 11.42
CA ASN A 392 -30.76 -47.75 11.61
C ASN A 392 -29.32 -47.23 11.57
N ILE A 393 -28.53 -47.55 12.58
CA ILE A 393 -27.14 -47.13 12.70
C ILE A 393 -26.24 -48.30 12.36
N LEU A 394 -25.38 -48.09 11.38
CA LEU A 394 -24.39 -49.03 10.89
C LEU A 394 -22.99 -48.52 11.23
N ASP A 395 -22.04 -49.44 11.41
CA ASP A 395 -20.62 -49.10 11.33
C ASP A 395 -20.29 -48.75 9.88
N ALA A 396 -19.64 -47.61 9.64
CA ALA A 396 -19.27 -47.19 8.29
C ALA A 396 -18.17 -48.09 7.68
N HIS A 397 -17.30 -48.69 8.50
CA HIS A 397 -16.18 -49.50 8.00
C HIS A 397 -16.63 -50.92 7.67
N THR A 398 -17.28 -51.60 8.61
CA THR A 398 -17.73 -52.98 8.45
C THR A 398 -19.10 -53.08 7.78
N THR A 399 -19.86 -51.99 7.73
CA THR A 399 -21.25 -51.93 7.23
C THR A 399 -22.23 -52.83 7.98
N GLN A 400 -21.87 -53.21 9.20
CA GLN A 400 -22.70 -54.03 10.09
C GLN A 400 -23.63 -53.17 10.93
N TRP A 401 -24.77 -53.73 11.31
CA TRP A 401 -25.77 -53.07 12.15
C TRP A 401 -25.33 -53.02 13.61
N ILE A 402 -25.46 -51.84 14.23
CA ILE A 402 -25.08 -51.58 15.62
C ILE A 402 -26.32 -51.35 16.49
N ALA A 403 -27.20 -50.44 16.05
CA ALA A 403 -28.32 -49.95 16.85
C ALA A 403 -29.46 -49.43 15.95
N THR A 404 -30.64 -49.28 16.55
CA THR A 404 -31.80 -48.65 15.89
C THR A 404 -32.41 -47.63 16.84
N ALA A 405 -32.52 -46.38 16.39
CA ALA A 405 -33.22 -45.32 17.10
C ALA A 405 -34.66 -45.22 16.55
N ARG A 406 -35.66 -45.29 17.44
CA ARG A 406 -37.08 -45.24 17.06
C ARG A 406 -37.76 -44.03 17.70
N ILE A 407 -38.19 -43.07 16.88
CA ILE A 407 -38.97 -41.91 17.32
C ILE A 407 -40.46 -42.15 17.07
N GLU A 408 -41.29 -41.93 18.08
CA GLU A 408 -42.74 -42.04 17.95
C GLU A 408 -43.32 -40.81 17.23
N GLY A 409 -44.12 -41.03 16.19
CA GLY A 409 -44.51 -39.92 15.33
C GLY A 409 -45.46 -40.29 14.20
N LYS A 410 -46.17 -39.30 13.67
CA LYS A 410 -47.05 -39.47 12.50
C LYS A 410 -46.20 -39.34 11.24
N ASN A 411 -46.27 -40.33 10.35
CA ASN A 411 -45.63 -40.35 9.03
C ASN A 411 -44.10 -40.58 8.98
N GLY A 412 -43.48 -41.03 10.08
CA GLY A 412 -42.08 -41.44 10.16
C GLY A 412 -41.08 -40.28 10.27
N VAL A 413 -39.79 -40.57 10.03
CA VAL A 413 -38.70 -39.57 10.12
C VAL A 413 -38.73 -38.62 8.92
N ALA A 414 -38.69 -37.33 9.20
CA ALA A 414 -38.50 -36.28 8.20
C ALA A 414 -37.04 -36.26 7.75
N ASP A 415 -36.14 -35.92 8.67
CA ASP A 415 -34.70 -35.87 8.48
C ASP A 415 -33.99 -36.06 9.84
N PHE A 416 -32.70 -36.33 9.83
CA PHE A 416 -31.88 -36.43 11.04
C PHE A 416 -30.51 -35.82 10.80
N ALA A 417 -29.77 -35.45 11.83
CA ALA A 417 -28.41 -34.94 11.72
C ALA A 417 -27.54 -35.51 12.84
N TRP A 418 -26.32 -35.91 12.49
CA TRP A 418 -25.33 -36.31 13.48
C TRP A 418 -24.82 -35.09 14.23
N TRP A 419 -24.54 -35.26 15.52
CA TRP A 419 -23.77 -34.27 16.25
C TRP A 419 -22.33 -34.23 15.73
N ARG A 420 -21.66 -33.09 15.95
CA ARG A 420 -20.31 -32.83 15.46
C ARG A 420 -19.24 -33.78 16.01
N ASP A 421 -19.35 -34.21 17.25
CA ASP A 421 -18.47 -35.23 17.84
C ASP A 421 -18.75 -36.65 17.28
N GLY A 422 -19.97 -36.86 16.76
CA GLY A 422 -20.46 -38.12 16.25
C GLY A 422 -20.89 -39.12 17.33
N GLU A 423 -21.04 -38.68 18.58
CA GLU A 423 -21.48 -39.54 19.71
C GLU A 423 -23.00 -39.58 19.86
N GLY A 424 -23.73 -38.77 19.10
CA GLY A 424 -25.19 -38.77 19.06
C GLY A 424 -25.75 -38.21 17.76
N LEU A 425 -27.07 -38.24 17.65
CA LEU A 425 -27.81 -37.66 16.54
C LEU A 425 -29.13 -37.04 17.01
N THR A 426 -29.53 -35.97 16.31
CA THR A 426 -30.83 -35.34 16.45
C THR A 426 -31.75 -35.85 15.35
N ILE A 427 -32.91 -36.39 15.70
CA ILE A 427 -33.88 -36.97 14.77
C ILE A 427 -35.14 -36.10 14.78
N ALA A 428 -35.55 -35.59 13.62
CA ALA A 428 -36.81 -34.88 13.46
C ALA A 428 -37.86 -35.77 12.78
N GLY A 429 -38.96 -36.01 13.47
CA GLY A 429 -40.14 -36.66 12.92
C GLY A 429 -41.00 -35.69 12.13
N LYS A 430 -41.86 -36.23 11.25
CA LYS A 430 -42.73 -35.39 10.39
C LYS A 430 -43.83 -34.68 11.16
N GLY A 431 -44.20 -35.15 12.35
CA GLY A 431 -45.20 -34.50 13.19
C GLY A 431 -44.66 -33.34 14.04
N GLY A 432 -43.38 -32.99 13.90
CA GLY A 432 -42.73 -31.94 14.69
C GLY A 432 -42.06 -32.43 15.96
N GLU A 433 -42.17 -33.71 16.28
CA GLU A 433 -41.38 -34.35 17.33
C GLU A 433 -39.88 -34.33 16.97
N VAL A 434 -39.03 -33.97 17.93
CA VAL A 434 -37.57 -33.96 17.78
C VAL A 434 -36.96 -34.71 18.96
N GLY A 435 -36.10 -35.69 18.65
CA GLY A 435 -35.43 -36.51 19.65
C GLY A 435 -33.92 -36.39 19.56
N GLU A 436 -33.28 -36.16 20.71
CA GLU A 436 -31.83 -36.20 20.88
C GLU A 436 -31.44 -37.60 21.34
N TRP A 437 -30.69 -38.34 20.52
CA TRP A 437 -30.37 -39.75 20.77
C TRP A 437 -28.85 -39.95 20.86
N SER A 438 -28.40 -40.60 21.92
CA SER A 438 -26.97 -40.89 22.15
C SER A 438 -26.61 -42.30 21.70
N VAL A 439 -25.48 -42.41 21.00
CA VAL A 439 -24.90 -43.69 20.54
C VAL A 439 -24.36 -44.50 21.71
N GLU A 440 -23.75 -43.84 22.69
CA GLU A 440 -23.15 -44.48 23.86
C GLU A 440 -24.22 -45.11 24.76
N SER A 441 -25.24 -44.34 25.14
CA SER A 441 -26.34 -44.84 26.00
C SER A 441 -27.38 -45.64 25.23
N ARG A 442 -27.36 -45.58 23.89
CA ARG A 442 -28.35 -46.18 22.97
C ARG A 442 -29.80 -45.81 23.28
N SER A 443 -30.01 -44.62 23.84
CA SER A 443 -31.32 -44.14 24.27
C SER A 443 -31.50 -42.65 23.97
N PHE A 444 -32.73 -42.17 24.04
CA PHE A 444 -33.02 -40.75 23.91
C PHE A 444 -32.63 -40.02 25.19
N ILE A 445 -31.81 -38.98 25.06
CA ILE A 445 -31.50 -38.05 26.15
C ILE A 445 -32.72 -37.16 26.41
N ALA A 446 -33.34 -36.67 25.34
CA ALA A 446 -34.47 -35.76 25.42
C ALA A 446 -35.38 -35.90 24.20
N LEU A 447 -36.67 -35.64 24.42
CA LEU A 447 -37.71 -35.55 23.41
C LEU A 447 -38.42 -34.21 23.59
N TRP A 448 -38.51 -33.43 22.52
CA TRP A 448 -39.12 -32.11 22.52
C TRP A 448 -39.88 -31.89 21.21
N GLN A 449 -40.70 -30.84 21.16
CA GLN A 449 -41.58 -30.54 20.04
C GLN A 449 -41.23 -29.16 19.46
N ASP A 450 -41.04 -29.10 18.14
CA ASP A 450 -40.81 -27.86 17.38
C ASP A 450 -42.03 -26.92 17.46
N GLU A 451 -41.78 -25.63 17.72
CA GLU A 451 -42.83 -24.63 17.85
C GLU A 451 -43.51 -24.34 16.50
N GLY A 452 -44.84 -24.47 16.46
CA GLY A 452 -45.61 -24.22 15.24
C GLY A 452 -45.44 -25.29 14.15
N ALA A 453 -44.98 -26.49 14.50
CA ALA A 453 -44.74 -27.57 13.55
C ALA A 453 -46.04 -28.10 12.90
N VAL A 454 -46.29 -27.67 11.66
CA VAL A 454 -47.39 -28.20 10.80
C VAL A 454 -46.92 -29.41 9.96
N GLY A 455 -45.60 -29.60 9.85
CA GLY A 455 -44.99 -30.80 9.27
C GLY A 455 -43.53 -30.56 8.89
N THR A 456 -42.60 -31.17 9.62
CA THR A 456 -41.16 -30.99 9.44
C THR A 456 -40.67 -31.63 8.14
N SER A 457 -39.81 -30.93 7.39
CA SER A 457 -39.23 -31.41 6.13
C SER A 457 -37.75 -31.73 6.23
N VAL A 458 -36.94 -30.84 6.80
CA VAL A 458 -35.47 -30.93 6.82
C VAL A 458 -34.89 -30.41 8.14
N LEU A 459 -33.73 -30.94 8.52
CA LEU A 459 -33.03 -30.63 9.77
C LEU A 459 -31.54 -30.46 9.49
N THR A 460 -30.92 -29.45 10.10
CA THR A 460 -29.46 -29.31 10.12
C THR A 460 -28.96 -28.83 11.49
N LEU A 461 -27.70 -29.15 11.79
CA LEU A 461 -26.99 -28.81 13.01
C LEU A 461 -25.68 -28.11 12.66
N GLY A 462 -25.21 -27.20 13.50
CA GLY A 462 -23.91 -26.58 13.29
C GLY A 462 -23.48 -25.56 14.35
N GLY A 463 -22.33 -24.94 14.11
CA GLY A 463 -21.68 -24.03 15.05
C GLY A 463 -20.76 -24.75 16.05
N ARG A 464 -19.58 -24.17 16.30
CA ARG A 464 -18.51 -24.81 17.12
C ARG A 464 -18.63 -24.57 18.61
N SER A 465 -19.53 -23.69 19.00
CA SER A 465 -19.53 -23.10 20.34
C SER A 465 -20.68 -23.64 21.20
N GLY A 466 -21.26 -24.79 20.85
CA GLY A 466 -22.30 -25.47 21.61
C GLY A 466 -21.75 -26.26 22.80
N GLN A 467 -22.65 -26.93 23.51
CA GLN A 467 -22.33 -27.70 24.71
C GLN A 467 -21.81 -29.09 24.36
N LYS A 468 -20.81 -29.59 25.09
CA LYS A 468 -20.16 -30.89 24.80
C LYS A 468 -21.09 -32.08 25.01
N GLU A 469 -21.99 -32.03 25.98
CA GLU A 469 -22.95 -33.11 26.30
C GLU A 469 -23.95 -33.39 25.16
N LEU A 470 -24.18 -32.40 24.31
CA LEU A 470 -25.01 -32.48 23.11
C LEU A 470 -24.17 -32.45 21.83
N GLY A 471 -22.90 -32.85 21.93
CA GLY A 471 -21.95 -33.01 20.83
C GLY A 471 -21.36 -31.73 20.23
N GLY A 472 -21.49 -30.60 20.93
CA GLY A 472 -20.75 -29.37 20.64
C GLY A 472 -21.37 -28.44 19.60
N ASP A 473 -22.49 -28.82 18.97
CA ASP A 473 -23.21 -27.97 18.03
C ASP A 473 -24.05 -26.91 18.76
N ARG A 474 -23.94 -25.65 18.32
CA ARG A 474 -24.68 -24.54 18.92
C ARG A 474 -26.10 -24.43 18.39
N TRP A 475 -26.26 -24.53 17.07
CA TRP A 475 -27.51 -24.22 16.39
C TRP A 475 -28.19 -25.50 15.93
N VAL A 476 -29.48 -25.60 16.19
CA VAL A 476 -30.35 -26.55 15.50
C VAL A 476 -31.38 -25.78 14.69
N VAL A 477 -31.52 -26.16 13.43
CA VAL A 477 -32.37 -25.46 12.47
C VAL A 477 -33.34 -26.45 11.85
N ILE A 478 -34.62 -26.15 11.97
CA ILE A 478 -35.72 -27.00 11.55
C ILE A 478 -36.50 -26.28 10.46
N GLY A 479 -36.60 -26.93 9.29
CA GLY A 479 -37.39 -26.46 8.17
C GLY A 479 -38.74 -27.16 8.11
N SER A 480 -39.80 -26.37 7.94
CA SER A 480 -41.16 -26.86 7.81
C SER A 480 -41.59 -26.99 6.34
N SER A 481 -42.58 -27.84 6.10
CA SER A 481 -43.27 -27.96 4.82
C SER A 481 -44.06 -26.71 4.42
N SER A 482 -44.34 -25.81 5.35
CA SER A 482 -44.92 -24.48 5.08
C SER A 482 -43.91 -23.46 4.53
N GLY A 483 -42.60 -23.74 4.64
CA GLY A 483 -41.53 -22.78 4.31
C GLY A 483 -41.03 -21.98 5.52
N ILE A 484 -41.65 -22.15 6.70
CA ILE A 484 -41.16 -21.57 7.95
C ILE A 484 -39.88 -22.32 8.39
N VAL A 485 -38.88 -21.59 8.86
CA VAL A 485 -37.64 -22.15 9.40
C VAL A 485 -37.41 -21.63 10.82
N ASN A 486 -37.33 -22.54 11.78
CA ASN A 486 -37.08 -22.24 13.19
C ASN A 486 -35.61 -22.48 13.51
N ILE A 487 -34.97 -21.52 14.20
CA ILE A 487 -33.60 -21.64 14.71
C ILE A 487 -33.65 -21.68 16.23
N TYR A 488 -32.98 -22.66 16.83
CA TYR A 488 -32.84 -22.79 18.28
C TYR A 488 -31.36 -22.76 18.67
N ASP A 489 -31.04 -22.04 19.75
CA ASP A 489 -29.72 -22.05 20.39
C ASP A 489 -29.68 -23.12 21.49
N ARG A 490 -28.89 -24.18 21.26
CA ARG A 490 -28.75 -25.33 22.17
C ARG A 490 -28.01 -24.98 23.46
N ARG A 491 -27.35 -23.82 23.52
CA ARG A 491 -26.68 -23.34 24.75
C ARG A 491 -27.66 -23.09 25.89
N ALA A 492 -28.90 -22.73 25.56
CA ALA A 492 -29.94 -22.43 26.54
C ALA A 492 -30.51 -23.70 27.22
N TRP A 493 -30.15 -24.91 26.76
CA TRP A 493 -30.77 -26.17 27.20
C TRP A 493 -29.97 -26.94 28.24
N THR A 494 -29.03 -26.28 28.92
CA THR A 494 -28.24 -26.85 30.02
C THR A 494 -28.38 -26.00 31.27
N ASP A 495 -28.70 -26.62 32.39
CA ASP A 495 -28.73 -25.98 33.72
C ASP A 495 -27.78 -26.75 34.64
N LYS A 496 -26.75 -26.07 35.15
CA LYS A 496 -25.73 -26.65 36.07
C LYS A 496 -25.05 -27.95 35.60
N GLY A 497 -24.86 -28.13 34.29
CA GLY A 497 -24.18 -29.31 33.73
C GLY A 497 -25.07 -30.56 33.57
N GLU A 498 -26.39 -30.41 33.71
CA GLU A 498 -27.36 -31.41 33.25
C GLU A 498 -28.12 -30.87 32.03
N VAL A 499 -28.27 -31.71 31.01
CA VAL A 499 -29.10 -31.40 29.84
C VAL A 499 -30.58 -31.39 30.25
N LYS A 500 -31.18 -30.20 30.27
CA LYS A 500 -32.62 -30.00 30.50
C LYS A 500 -33.22 -29.26 29.32
N ILE A 501 -33.70 -30.03 28.35
CA ILE A 501 -34.40 -29.47 27.18
C ILE A 501 -35.88 -29.28 27.54
N PRO A 502 -36.45 -28.08 27.37
CA PRO A 502 -37.89 -27.88 27.51
C PRO A 502 -38.66 -28.76 26.52
N ASN A 503 -39.80 -29.32 26.92
CA ASN A 503 -40.66 -30.09 26.01
C ASN A 503 -41.09 -29.30 24.77
N ARG A 504 -41.16 -27.97 24.89
CA ARG A 504 -41.44 -27.00 23.81
C ARG A 504 -40.49 -25.81 23.98
N PRO A 505 -39.28 -25.85 23.39
CA PRO A 505 -38.36 -24.73 23.47
C PRO A 505 -38.85 -23.59 22.56
N GLU A 506 -38.61 -22.34 22.97
CA GLU A 506 -38.87 -21.18 22.12
C GLU A 506 -37.71 -21.02 21.11
N PRO A 507 -38.00 -20.79 19.82
CA PRO A 507 -36.99 -20.55 18.81
C PRO A 507 -36.37 -19.17 19.02
N THR A 508 -35.04 -19.11 18.93
CA THR A 508 -34.29 -17.85 18.93
C THR A 508 -34.75 -16.94 17.79
N ARG A 509 -35.09 -17.52 16.63
CA ARG A 509 -35.68 -16.78 15.51
C ARG A 509 -36.53 -17.69 14.64
N VAL A 510 -37.63 -17.13 14.13
CA VAL A 510 -38.51 -17.76 13.14
C VAL A 510 -38.39 -17.01 11.81
N PHE A 511 -38.01 -17.71 10.75
CA PHE A 511 -37.90 -17.18 9.39
C PHE A 511 -39.13 -17.55 8.57
N LYS A 512 -39.77 -16.56 7.95
CA LYS A 512 -40.98 -16.68 7.12
C LYS A 512 -40.77 -16.21 5.67
N GLN A 513 -39.50 -16.04 5.27
CA GLN A 513 -39.12 -15.48 3.97
C GLN A 513 -39.35 -16.46 2.81
N LEU A 514 -39.34 -17.76 3.07
CA LEU A 514 -39.70 -18.78 2.09
C LEU A 514 -41.20 -19.07 2.17
N THR A 515 -41.88 -19.03 1.02
CA THR A 515 -43.34 -19.29 0.90
C THR A 515 -43.65 -20.71 0.46
N THR A 516 -42.63 -21.55 0.27
CA THR A 516 -42.74 -22.92 -0.26
C THR A 516 -41.94 -23.86 0.64
N PRO A 517 -42.25 -25.19 0.62
CA PRO A 517 -41.61 -26.15 1.52
C PRO A 517 -40.08 -26.06 1.49
N THR A 518 -39.45 -26.00 2.67
CA THR A 518 -37.99 -25.94 2.79
C THR A 518 -37.39 -27.26 2.33
N SER A 519 -36.42 -27.21 1.40
CA SER A 519 -35.84 -28.41 0.78
C SER A 519 -34.39 -28.68 1.15
N CYS A 520 -33.57 -27.64 1.34
CA CYS A 520 -32.19 -27.78 1.80
C CYS A 520 -31.86 -26.72 2.84
N LEU A 521 -31.21 -27.17 3.91
CA LEU A 521 -30.66 -26.36 4.99
C LEU A 521 -29.22 -26.78 5.19
N GLU A 522 -28.29 -25.82 5.13
CA GLU A 522 -26.87 -26.09 5.35
C GLU A 522 -26.27 -24.96 6.19
N ILE A 523 -25.57 -25.32 7.27
CA ILE A 523 -24.80 -24.38 8.09
C ILE A 523 -23.34 -24.45 7.64
N SER A 524 -22.68 -23.31 7.57
CA SER A 524 -21.25 -23.27 7.27
C SER A 524 -20.44 -24.01 8.34
N PRO A 525 -19.33 -24.68 7.99
CA PRO A 525 -18.50 -25.42 8.96
C PRO A 525 -17.95 -24.58 10.14
N ASP A 526 -17.84 -23.26 9.96
CA ASP A 526 -17.49 -22.29 11.01
C ASP A 526 -18.69 -21.88 11.90
N GLY A 527 -19.92 -22.09 11.44
CA GLY A 527 -21.16 -21.74 12.12
C GLY A 527 -21.62 -20.29 12.02
N GLN A 528 -21.06 -19.51 11.08
CA GLN A 528 -21.42 -18.10 10.89
C GLN A 528 -22.51 -17.87 9.86
N LEU A 529 -22.71 -18.81 8.93
CA LEU A 529 -23.69 -18.70 7.85
C LEU A 529 -24.66 -19.86 7.88
N LEU A 530 -25.90 -19.56 7.55
CA LEU A 530 -26.96 -20.54 7.30
C LEU A 530 -27.58 -20.26 5.95
N VAL A 531 -27.66 -21.29 5.11
CA VAL A 531 -28.41 -21.24 3.86
C VAL A 531 -29.76 -21.91 4.06
N ILE A 532 -30.82 -21.21 3.69
CA ILE A 532 -32.16 -21.78 3.56
C ILE A 532 -32.60 -21.73 2.10
N SER A 533 -33.16 -22.82 1.59
CA SER A 533 -33.58 -22.89 0.20
C SER A 533 -34.81 -23.76 -0.03
N SER A 534 -35.50 -23.49 -1.12
CA SER A 534 -36.65 -24.26 -1.58
C SER A 534 -36.56 -24.56 -3.08
N LYS A 535 -36.63 -25.85 -3.42
CA LYS A 535 -36.59 -26.31 -4.82
C LYS A 535 -37.87 -26.01 -5.62
N TRP A 536 -38.98 -25.71 -4.96
CA TRP A 536 -40.31 -25.59 -5.57
C TRP A 536 -40.52 -24.25 -6.29
N LYS A 537 -39.73 -23.23 -5.93
CA LYS A 537 -39.78 -21.89 -6.52
C LYS A 537 -38.40 -21.54 -7.10
N ARG A 538 -38.40 -20.81 -8.22
CA ARG A 538 -37.16 -20.32 -8.82
C ARG A 538 -36.54 -19.24 -7.92
N ASP A 539 -35.22 -19.27 -7.79
CA ASP A 539 -34.41 -18.29 -7.05
C ASP A 539 -34.80 -18.16 -5.57
N ALA A 540 -35.36 -19.24 -5.01
CA ALA A 540 -35.76 -19.34 -3.61
C ALA A 540 -34.61 -19.84 -2.74
N LEU A 541 -33.67 -18.93 -2.46
CA LEU A 541 -32.57 -19.12 -1.52
C LEU A 541 -32.38 -17.85 -0.70
N ARG A 542 -32.09 -18.01 0.58
CA ARG A 542 -31.69 -16.91 1.46
C ARG A 542 -30.47 -17.33 2.28
N LEU A 543 -29.56 -16.38 2.45
CA LEU A 543 -28.40 -16.52 3.31
C LEU A 543 -28.66 -15.75 4.61
N ILE A 544 -28.33 -16.37 5.74
CA ILE A 544 -28.60 -15.85 7.08
C ILE A 544 -27.28 -15.79 7.83
N HIS A 545 -27.03 -14.69 8.51
CA HIS A 545 -25.90 -14.53 9.43
C HIS A 545 -26.24 -15.11 10.81
N LEU A 546 -25.30 -15.84 11.40
CA LEU A 546 -25.33 -16.34 12.77
C LEU A 546 -24.13 -15.73 13.52
N PRO A 547 -24.30 -15.21 14.76
CA PRO A 547 -25.44 -15.43 15.65
C PRO A 547 -26.59 -14.42 15.52
N SER A 548 -26.46 -13.37 14.71
CA SER A 548 -27.46 -12.28 14.66
C SER A 548 -28.84 -12.70 14.14
N CYS A 549 -28.94 -13.85 13.48
CA CYS A 549 -30.16 -14.35 12.86
C CYS A 549 -30.79 -13.32 11.90
N THR A 550 -29.94 -12.62 11.15
CA THR A 550 -30.32 -11.60 10.15
C THR A 550 -30.21 -12.18 8.76
N VAL A 551 -31.20 -11.93 7.91
CA VAL A 551 -31.13 -12.29 6.48
C VAL A 551 -30.29 -11.24 5.76
N TYR A 552 -29.31 -11.68 4.97
CA TYR A 552 -28.54 -10.77 4.12
C TYR A 552 -29.45 -10.14 3.07
N ARG A 553 -29.43 -8.81 2.99
CA ARG A 553 -30.33 -8.06 2.09
C ARG A 553 -29.75 -7.91 0.68
N ASN A 554 -28.42 -7.84 0.58
CA ASN A 554 -27.74 -7.55 -0.68
C ASN A 554 -27.60 -8.77 -1.60
N TRP A 555 -27.80 -10.00 -1.10
CA TRP A 555 -27.69 -11.22 -1.88
C TRP A 555 -28.65 -12.31 -1.39
N PRO A 556 -29.33 -13.05 -2.29
CA PRO A 556 -29.29 -12.97 -3.75
C PRO A 556 -30.14 -11.82 -4.32
N THR A 557 -29.67 -11.23 -5.42
CA THR A 557 -30.40 -10.19 -6.18
C THR A 557 -31.38 -10.80 -7.17
N GLY A 558 -32.32 -10.02 -7.71
CA GLY A 558 -33.28 -10.47 -8.74
C GLY A 558 -32.64 -11.00 -10.04
N GLN A 559 -31.38 -10.63 -10.31
CA GLN A 559 -30.62 -11.10 -11.47
C GLN A 559 -29.69 -12.28 -11.16
N THR A 560 -29.58 -12.71 -9.90
CA THR A 560 -28.69 -13.79 -9.52
C THR A 560 -29.19 -15.10 -10.12
N PRO A 561 -28.40 -15.80 -10.96
CA PRO A 561 -28.89 -16.93 -11.75
C PRO A 561 -28.90 -18.22 -10.93
N LEU A 562 -29.72 -18.33 -9.89
CA LEU A 562 -29.80 -19.52 -9.05
C LEU A 562 -30.61 -20.64 -9.73
N GLY A 563 -31.70 -20.29 -10.41
CA GLY A 563 -32.66 -21.25 -10.93
C GLY A 563 -33.42 -21.93 -9.79
N ARG A 564 -33.90 -23.16 -10.01
CA ARG A 564 -34.49 -23.97 -8.94
C ARG A 564 -33.39 -24.70 -8.20
N VAL A 565 -33.06 -24.21 -7.01
CA VAL A 565 -31.96 -24.75 -6.19
C VAL A 565 -32.32 -26.15 -5.72
N SER A 566 -31.46 -27.12 -6.04
CA SER A 566 -31.68 -28.54 -5.70
C SER A 566 -30.74 -29.04 -4.61
N ALA A 567 -29.51 -28.55 -4.56
CA ALA A 567 -28.52 -28.87 -3.54
C ALA A 567 -27.57 -27.68 -3.31
N VAL A 568 -27.04 -27.58 -2.08
CA VAL A 568 -26.11 -26.53 -1.66
C VAL A 568 -25.01 -27.19 -0.82
N ALA A 569 -23.77 -26.71 -0.94
CA ALA A 569 -22.67 -27.17 -0.12
C ALA A 569 -21.70 -26.01 0.21
N PHE A 570 -21.14 -26.04 1.41
CA PHE A 570 -20.03 -25.18 1.82
C PHE A 570 -18.71 -25.94 1.79
N ASN A 571 -17.62 -25.23 1.47
CA ASN A 571 -16.27 -25.74 1.70
C ASN A 571 -15.94 -25.74 3.21
N GLN A 572 -14.98 -26.55 3.65
CA GLN A 572 -14.54 -26.67 5.04
C GLN A 572 -14.00 -25.35 5.62
N SER A 573 -13.36 -24.53 4.79
CA SER A 573 -12.91 -23.18 5.15
C SER A 573 -14.05 -22.16 5.24
N SER A 574 -15.28 -22.52 4.86
CA SER A 574 -16.44 -21.62 4.72
C SER A 574 -16.25 -20.47 3.72
N SER A 575 -15.19 -20.49 2.90
CA SER A 575 -14.88 -19.44 1.92
C SER A 575 -15.59 -19.62 0.57
N LEU A 576 -16.07 -20.83 0.26
CA LEU A 576 -16.72 -21.14 -1.01
C LEU A 576 -18.10 -21.75 -0.75
N LEU A 577 -19.07 -21.29 -1.55
CA LEU A 577 -20.44 -21.75 -1.59
C LEU A 577 -20.73 -22.30 -2.99
N ALA A 578 -21.11 -23.58 -3.05
CA ALA A 578 -21.56 -24.23 -4.28
C ALA A 578 -23.07 -24.39 -4.27
N ILE A 579 -23.74 -23.97 -5.34
CA ILE A 579 -25.19 -24.09 -5.50
C ILE A 579 -25.46 -24.82 -6.81
N ALA A 580 -26.22 -25.90 -6.70
CA ALA A 580 -26.66 -26.69 -7.82
C ALA A 580 -28.15 -26.46 -8.10
N ASN A 581 -28.52 -26.56 -9.36
CA ASN A 581 -29.90 -26.39 -9.79
C ASN A 581 -30.50 -27.65 -10.43
N GLU A 582 -31.82 -27.63 -10.61
CA GLU A 582 -32.58 -28.70 -11.26
C GLU A 582 -32.18 -28.92 -12.74
N GLN A 583 -31.57 -27.92 -13.37
CA GLN A 583 -31.04 -28.01 -14.75
C GLN A 583 -29.68 -28.70 -14.84
N GLY A 584 -29.10 -29.15 -13.71
CA GLY A 584 -27.80 -29.81 -13.69
C GLY A 584 -26.60 -28.86 -13.78
N LYS A 585 -26.78 -27.56 -13.57
CA LYS A 585 -25.69 -26.56 -13.51
C LYS A 585 -25.25 -26.34 -12.07
N ILE A 586 -23.93 -26.29 -11.87
CA ILE A 586 -23.32 -25.96 -10.58
C ILE A 586 -22.63 -24.61 -10.70
N LYS A 587 -22.99 -23.72 -9.80
CA LYS A 587 -22.46 -22.36 -9.71
C LYS A 587 -21.70 -22.19 -8.41
N LEU A 588 -20.65 -21.38 -8.44
CA LEU A 588 -19.74 -21.18 -7.32
C LEU A 588 -19.70 -19.71 -6.93
N TRP A 589 -19.70 -19.45 -5.64
CA TRP A 589 -19.54 -18.13 -5.05
C TRP A 589 -18.46 -18.17 -3.97
N GLU A 590 -17.60 -17.17 -3.96
CA GLU A 590 -16.61 -16.91 -2.94
C GLU A 590 -17.16 -15.94 -1.91
N ILE A 591 -17.01 -16.27 -0.63
CA ILE A 591 -17.43 -15.48 0.51
C ILE A 591 -16.19 -14.85 1.14
N ARG A 592 -16.15 -13.52 1.17
CA ARG A 592 -15.02 -12.73 1.69
C ARG A 592 -15.41 -12.09 3.01
N VAL A 593 -14.55 -12.24 4.01
CA VAL A 593 -14.87 -11.90 5.40
C VAL A 593 -14.55 -10.43 5.74
N HIS A 594 -13.55 -9.84 5.09
CA HIS A 594 -13.23 -8.41 5.11
C HIS A 594 -12.97 -7.97 3.67
N ALA A 595 -12.90 -6.66 3.41
CA ALA A 595 -12.22 -6.11 2.24
C ALA A 595 -10.72 -6.42 2.31
N ARG A 596 -10.39 -7.71 2.39
CA ARG A 596 -9.07 -8.24 2.15
C ARG A 596 -8.92 -8.25 0.64
N CYS A 597 -8.30 -7.20 0.10
CA CYS A 597 -7.20 -7.45 -0.83
C CYS A 597 -6.08 -8.05 0.02
N LEU A 598 -6.19 -9.33 0.36
CA LEU A 598 -5.04 -10.13 0.75
C LEU A 598 -4.97 -11.30 -0.22
N PRO A 599 -3.76 -11.69 -0.63
CA PRO A 599 -3.56 -12.69 -1.65
C PRO A 599 -4.27 -13.96 -1.19
N VAL A 600 -5.13 -14.50 -2.03
CA VAL A 600 -5.56 -15.88 -1.86
C VAL A 600 -4.26 -16.67 -1.84
N ALA A 601 -3.99 -17.36 -0.72
CA ALA A 601 -2.99 -18.39 -0.65
C ALA A 601 -3.43 -19.52 -1.59
N GLY A 602 -3.27 -19.28 -2.89
CA GLY A 602 -3.28 -20.30 -3.90
C GLY A 602 -2.23 -21.30 -3.48
N HIS A 603 -2.54 -22.58 -3.67
CA HIS A 603 -1.51 -23.59 -3.70
C HIS A 603 -0.34 -23.05 -4.53
N HIS A 604 0.78 -22.74 -3.85
CA HIS A 604 2.06 -22.57 -4.50
C HIS A 604 2.42 -23.95 -5.08
N GLU A 605 1.84 -24.29 -6.22
CA GLU A 605 2.68 -24.87 -7.25
C GLU A 605 3.88 -23.94 -7.36
N ARG A 606 5.07 -24.52 -7.27
CA ARG A 606 6.35 -23.86 -7.15
C ARG A 606 6.55 -22.89 -8.33
N ARG A 607 6.00 -21.67 -8.25
CA ARG A 607 6.08 -20.67 -9.31
C ARG A 607 7.53 -20.23 -9.42
N THR A 608 8.14 -20.59 -10.55
CA THR A 608 9.46 -20.13 -10.96
C THR A 608 9.25 -18.84 -11.74
N LEU A 609 9.73 -17.71 -11.23
CA LEU A 609 9.67 -16.42 -11.91
C LEU A 609 10.95 -16.21 -12.70
N LEU A 610 10.84 -15.91 -13.99
CA LEU A 610 11.96 -15.64 -14.89
C LEU A 610 11.82 -14.25 -15.50
N THR A 611 12.82 -13.39 -15.32
CA THR A 611 12.84 -12.04 -15.92
C THR A 611 14.10 -11.82 -16.75
N LEU A 612 13.95 -11.03 -17.83
CA LEU A 612 15.06 -10.42 -18.55
C LEU A 612 15.14 -8.96 -18.14
N ALA A 613 16.32 -8.52 -17.70
CA ALA A 613 16.56 -7.18 -17.19
C ALA A 613 17.50 -6.39 -18.10
N ILE A 614 17.25 -5.08 -18.23
CA ILE A 614 18.06 -4.14 -19.00
C ILE A 614 18.42 -2.92 -18.13
N GLU A 615 19.71 -2.59 -18.06
CA GLU A 615 20.23 -1.40 -17.36
C GLU A 615 21.00 -0.51 -18.35
N THR A 616 20.62 0.77 -18.40
CA THR A 616 21.11 1.80 -19.34
C THR A 616 21.01 3.23 -18.76
N SER A 617 21.16 3.38 -17.45
CA SER A 617 21.03 4.68 -16.76
C SER A 617 22.17 5.65 -17.05
N CYS A 618 23.41 5.16 -17.15
CA CYS A 618 24.61 5.97 -17.28
C CYS A 618 25.48 5.53 -18.49
N ASP A 619 26.65 4.95 -18.24
CA ASP A 619 27.67 4.57 -19.24
C ASP A 619 27.81 3.06 -19.43
N ASP A 620 27.16 2.29 -18.58
CA ASP A 620 27.11 0.84 -18.59
C ASP A 620 25.87 0.33 -19.33
N THR A 621 26.08 -0.51 -20.35
CA THR A 621 25.02 -1.30 -20.99
C THR A 621 25.03 -2.69 -20.39
N SER A 622 24.01 -3.07 -19.63
CA SER A 622 23.96 -4.39 -19.01
C SER A 622 22.65 -5.12 -19.30
N VAL A 623 22.73 -6.44 -19.47
CA VAL A 623 21.59 -7.34 -19.62
C VAL A 623 21.78 -8.53 -18.69
N ALA A 624 20.71 -8.93 -18.00
CA ALA A 624 20.71 -10.07 -17.10
C ALA A 624 19.47 -10.94 -17.27
N ILE A 625 19.59 -12.22 -16.99
CA ILE A 625 18.48 -13.17 -16.87
C ILE A 625 18.52 -13.77 -15.48
N LEU A 626 17.48 -13.48 -14.72
CA LEU A 626 17.34 -13.95 -13.34
C LEU A 626 16.12 -14.87 -13.26
N GLU A 627 16.30 -16.04 -12.66
CA GLU A 627 15.21 -16.94 -12.30
C GLU A 627 15.15 -17.08 -10.78
N LYS A 628 13.95 -16.96 -10.22
CA LYS A 628 13.70 -17.13 -8.78
C LYS A 628 12.75 -18.29 -8.56
N GLN A 629 13.18 -19.23 -7.73
CA GLN A 629 12.40 -20.37 -7.28
C GLN A 629 12.32 -20.32 -5.75
N GLN A 630 11.18 -19.86 -5.22
CA GLN A 630 11.00 -19.62 -3.78
C GLN A 630 12.05 -18.63 -3.23
N ALA A 631 12.87 -19.05 -2.26
CA ALA A 631 13.92 -18.23 -1.65
C ALA A 631 15.25 -18.25 -2.44
N LYS A 632 15.40 -19.16 -3.42
CA LYS A 632 16.63 -19.32 -4.19
C LYS A 632 16.52 -18.60 -5.53
N SER A 633 17.57 -17.86 -5.88
CA SER A 633 17.71 -17.24 -7.20
C SER A 633 18.85 -17.87 -7.99
N THR A 634 18.72 -17.90 -9.31
CA THR A 634 19.74 -18.36 -10.26
C THR A 634 19.92 -17.30 -11.32
N LEU A 635 21.14 -16.79 -11.45
CA LEU A 635 21.51 -15.82 -12.48
C LEU A 635 22.03 -16.59 -13.70
N HIS A 636 21.16 -16.80 -14.69
CA HIS A 636 21.47 -17.57 -15.91
C HIS A 636 22.40 -16.82 -16.86
N PHE A 637 22.26 -15.50 -16.90
CA PHE A 637 23.08 -14.62 -17.72
C PHE A 637 23.29 -13.29 -17.01
N HIS A 638 24.51 -12.77 -17.10
CA HIS A 638 24.82 -11.41 -16.71
C HIS A 638 26.08 -10.98 -17.49
N ASP A 639 25.94 -9.94 -18.29
CA ASP A 639 27.05 -9.35 -19.03
C ASP A 639 26.88 -7.84 -19.12
N LYS A 640 27.99 -7.14 -19.31
CA LYS A 640 28.05 -5.68 -19.27
C LYS A 640 29.10 -5.14 -20.23
N VAL A 641 28.76 -4.06 -20.91
CA VAL A 641 29.68 -3.28 -21.75
C VAL A 641 29.68 -1.84 -21.28
N THR A 642 30.82 -1.40 -20.76
CA THR A 642 31.07 -0.01 -20.34
C THR A 642 31.56 0.81 -21.55
N SER A 643 31.00 2.01 -21.74
CA SER A 643 31.43 2.91 -22.81
C SER A 643 32.84 3.48 -22.57
N ASP A 644 33.62 3.62 -23.65
CA ASP A 644 35.00 4.12 -23.57
C ASP A 644 35.03 5.65 -23.50
N ASN A 645 35.12 6.18 -22.28
CA ASN A 645 35.13 7.61 -22.03
C ASN A 645 36.53 8.20 -21.77
N ARG A 646 37.61 7.47 -22.08
CA ARG A 646 38.99 7.89 -21.73
C ARG A 646 39.37 9.24 -22.32
N ALA A 647 38.94 9.54 -23.54
CA ALA A 647 39.21 10.81 -24.21
C ALA A 647 38.61 12.04 -23.48
N PHE A 648 37.56 11.83 -22.68
CA PHE A 648 36.85 12.89 -21.97
C PHE A 648 37.18 12.94 -20.47
N GLN A 649 38.01 12.00 -19.98
CA GLN A 649 38.41 11.88 -18.58
C GLN A 649 37.22 11.84 -17.59
N GLY A 650 36.08 11.30 -18.05
CA GLY A 650 34.82 11.22 -17.32
C GLY A 650 33.68 10.86 -18.27
N VAL A 651 32.53 10.43 -17.74
CA VAL A 651 31.40 9.96 -18.55
C VAL A 651 30.89 11.05 -19.49
N HIS A 652 30.90 10.75 -20.80
CA HIS A 652 30.41 11.66 -21.84
C HIS A 652 29.06 11.17 -22.41
N PRO A 653 27.97 11.97 -22.32
CA PRO A 653 26.62 11.50 -22.66
C PRO A 653 26.45 10.94 -24.07
N LEU A 654 27.08 11.54 -25.08
CA LEU A 654 26.96 11.07 -26.47
C LEU A 654 27.69 9.74 -26.69
N VAL A 655 28.83 9.54 -26.05
CA VAL A 655 29.62 8.30 -26.17
C VAL A 655 28.89 7.16 -25.48
N ALA A 656 28.31 7.43 -24.32
CA ALA A 656 27.43 6.48 -23.63
C ALA A 656 26.24 6.08 -24.51
N LEU A 657 25.53 7.06 -25.10
CA LEU A 657 24.40 6.81 -26.00
C LEU A 657 24.78 5.94 -27.21
N GLU A 658 25.86 6.30 -27.92
CA GLU A 658 26.35 5.53 -29.06
C GLU A 658 26.71 4.09 -28.66
N SER A 659 27.33 3.91 -27.49
CA SER A 659 27.67 2.60 -26.94
C SER A 659 26.43 1.77 -26.64
N HIS A 660 25.39 2.35 -26.02
CA HIS A 660 24.13 1.65 -25.76
C HIS A 660 23.45 1.20 -27.06
N GLN A 661 23.35 2.10 -28.04
CA GLN A 661 22.75 1.79 -29.35
C GLN A 661 23.50 0.67 -30.08
N LYS A 662 24.82 0.67 -29.99
CA LYS A 662 25.68 -0.35 -30.61
C LYS A 662 25.63 -1.71 -29.90
N SER A 663 25.57 -1.71 -28.56
CA SER A 663 25.85 -2.90 -27.76
C SER A 663 24.60 -3.62 -27.25
N LEU A 664 23.50 -2.89 -26.98
CA LEU A 664 22.34 -3.45 -26.28
C LEU A 664 21.71 -4.63 -27.01
N ALA A 665 21.44 -4.50 -28.32
CA ALA A 665 20.83 -5.58 -29.10
C ALA A 665 21.73 -6.83 -29.17
N LEU A 666 23.05 -6.64 -29.23
CA LEU A 666 24.02 -7.75 -29.23
C LEU A 666 24.01 -8.49 -27.89
N LEU A 667 23.96 -7.76 -26.77
CA LEU A 667 23.85 -8.31 -25.43
C LEU A 667 22.53 -9.05 -25.22
N VAL A 668 21.41 -8.48 -25.66
CA VAL A 668 20.10 -9.16 -25.63
C VAL A 668 20.17 -10.46 -26.42
N ASN A 669 20.70 -10.45 -27.65
CA ASN A 669 20.84 -11.67 -28.45
C ASN A 669 21.72 -12.73 -27.78
N LYS A 670 22.80 -12.32 -27.11
CA LYS A 670 23.65 -13.22 -26.32
C LYS A 670 22.88 -13.79 -25.11
N ALA A 671 22.13 -12.95 -24.40
CA ALA A 671 21.33 -13.36 -23.25
C ALA A 671 20.27 -14.41 -23.63
N LEU A 672 19.60 -14.26 -24.79
CA LEU A 672 18.58 -15.21 -25.25
C LEU A 672 19.10 -16.66 -25.37
N GLN A 673 20.40 -16.84 -25.63
CA GLN A 673 21.01 -18.18 -25.72
C GLN A 673 21.12 -18.86 -24.35
N SER A 674 21.17 -18.07 -23.28
CA SER A 674 21.29 -18.53 -21.89
C SER A 674 19.94 -18.71 -21.19
N LEU A 675 18.81 -18.48 -21.86
CA LEU A 675 17.51 -18.81 -21.30
C LEU A 675 17.39 -20.32 -21.01
N PRO A 676 16.65 -20.74 -19.97
CA PRO A 676 16.44 -22.16 -19.68
C PRO A 676 15.85 -22.92 -20.88
N GLU A 677 16.33 -24.13 -21.16
CA GLU A 677 15.81 -24.96 -22.25
C GLU A 677 14.41 -25.44 -21.96
N ARG A 678 13.57 -25.55 -23.00
CA ARG A 678 12.22 -26.08 -22.88
C ARG A 678 12.02 -27.25 -23.85
N PRO A 679 11.68 -28.46 -23.35
CA PRO A 679 11.45 -29.62 -24.22
C PRO A 679 10.32 -29.36 -25.21
N ALA A 680 10.51 -29.78 -26.46
CA ALA A 680 9.55 -29.56 -27.56
C ALA A 680 8.13 -30.10 -27.25
N GLU A 681 8.04 -31.20 -26.48
CA GLU A 681 6.78 -31.83 -26.07
C GLU A 681 5.93 -30.95 -25.13
N SER A 682 6.56 -30.00 -24.42
CA SER A 682 5.94 -29.09 -23.45
C SER A 682 5.90 -27.64 -23.92
N ALA A 683 6.47 -27.37 -25.10
CA ALA A 683 6.64 -26.04 -25.66
C ALA A 683 5.36 -25.63 -26.40
N THR A 684 4.85 -24.46 -26.05
CA THR A 684 3.74 -23.78 -26.72
C THR A 684 4.21 -22.39 -27.12
N TRP A 685 3.54 -21.77 -28.10
CA TRP A 685 3.83 -20.39 -28.50
C TRP A 685 3.73 -19.39 -27.34
N SER A 686 2.93 -19.71 -26.31
CA SER A 686 2.75 -18.88 -25.12
C SER A 686 3.79 -19.11 -24.01
N ASN A 687 4.71 -20.07 -24.12
CA ASN A 687 5.65 -20.37 -23.03
C ASN A 687 7.10 -20.62 -23.49
N ALA A 688 7.34 -20.58 -24.80
CA ALA A 688 8.65 -20.79 -25.39
C ALA A 688 8.93 -19.75 -26.47
N ILE A 689 10.21 -19.41 -26.64
CA ILE A 689 10.71 -18.62 -27.76
C ILE A 689 11.71 -19.45 -28.56
N GLN A 690 11.70 -19.24 -29.86
CA GLN A 690 12.63 -19.90 -30.77
C GLN A 690 13.89 -19.03 -30.88
N VAL A 691 15.03 -19.57 -30.45
CA VAL A 691 16.32 -18.88 -30.50
C VAL A 691 17.21 -19.57 -31.53
N ARG A 692 17.79 -18.79 -32.44
CA ARG A 692 18.74 -19.29 -33.45
C ARG A 692 20.05 -19.66 -32.76
N GLY A 693 20.55 -20.88 -33.01
CA GLY A 693 21.83 -21.32 -32.48
C GLY A 693 23.00 -20.46 -33.00
N ALA A 694 24.01 -20.23 -32.17
CA ALA A 694 25.16 -19.40 -32.51
C ALA A 694 26.04 -19.95 -33.66
N THR A 695 26.01 -21.27 -33.89
CA THR A 695 26.96 -21.98 -34.77
C THR A 695 26.31 -22.94 -35.77
N SER A 696 24.98 -23.06 -35.79
CA SER A 696 24.25 -23.91 -36.75
C SER A 696 22.86 -23.35 -37.05
N ASP A 697 22.27 -23.70 -38.19
CA ASP A 697 20.86 -23.41 -38.54
C ASP A 697 19.84 -24.18 -37.67
N THR A 698 20.29 -24.76 -36.55
CA THR A 698 19.40 -25.40 -35.59
C THR A 698 18.75 -24.35 -34.69
N HIS A 699 17.44 -24.47 -34.53
CA HIS A 699 16.66 -23.63 -33.65
C HIS A 699 16.42 -24.35 -32.33
N THR A 700 16.72 -23.68 -31.20
CA THR A 700 16.44 -24.20 -29.87
C THR A 700 15.21 -23.50 -29.28
N LEU A 701 14.36 -24.27 -28.60
CA LEU A 701 13.21 -23.74 -27.88
C LEU A 701 13.62 -23.44 -26.44
N ARG A 702 13.50 -22.17 -26.07
CA ARG A 702 13.92 -21.64 -24.76
C ARG A 702 12.69 -21.14 -24.00
N LYS A 703 12.69 -21.23 -22.67
CA LYS A 703 11.61 -20.71 -21.81
C LYS A 703 11.47 -19.20 -22.04
N ARG A 704 10.26 -18.77 -22.38
CA ARG A 704 9.93 -17.35 -22.52
C ARG A 704 9.98 -16.69 -21.13
N PRO A 705 10.61 -15.51 -20.96
CA PRO A 705 10.53 -14.75 -19.71
C PRO A 705 9.06 -14.45 -19.34
N ASP A 706 8.77 -14.36 -18.05
CA ASP A 706 7.43 -14.03 -17.55
C ASP A 706 7.15 -12.52 -17.69
N PHE A 707 8.18 -11.70 -17.54
CA PHE A 707 8.16 -10.25 -17.72
C PHE A 707 9.56 -9.71 -18.04
N ILE A 708 9.64 -8.43 -18.41
CA ILE A 708 10.89 -7.71 -18.67
C ILE A 708 11.04 -6.60 -17.64
N THR A 709 12.21 -6.47 -17.02
CA THR A 709 12.52 -5.35 -16.14
C THR A 709 13.49 -4.41 -16.82
N VAL A 710 13.31 -3.11 -16.60
CA VAL A 710 14.16 -2.10 -17.23
C VAL A 710 14.31 -0.90 -16.33
N THR A 711 15.50 -0.31 -16.33
CA THR A 711 15.76 0.93 -15.59
C THR A 711 14.96 2.07 -16.21
N ARG A 712 14.04 2.63 -15.42
CA ARG A 712 13.20 3.76 -15.86
C ARG A 712 13.81 5.11 -15.46
N GLY A 713 14.57 5.15 -14.37
CA GLY A 713 15.30 6.31 -13.88
C GLY A 713 15.74 6.14 -12.42
N PRO A 714 16.43 7.12 -11.80
CA PRO A 714 17.03 8.29 -12.45
C PRO A 714 18.20 7.91 -13.38
N GLY A 715 18.60 8.83 -14.28
CA GLY A 715 19.71 8.60 -15.21
C GLY A 715 19.73 9.58 -16.40
N MET A 716 20.65 9.35 -17.35
CA MET A 716 20.72 10.12 -18.58
C MET A 716 19.52 9.78 -19.48
N GLN A 717 18.64 10.77 -19.71
CA GLN A 717 17.36 10.59 -20.41
C GLN A 717 17.49 9.81 -21.73
N SER A 718 18.47 10.16 -22.56
CA SER A 718 18.70 9.51 -23.87
C SER A 718 19.17 8.06 -23.75
N SER A 719 20.02 7.76 -22.76
CA SER A 719 20.48 6.41 -22.47
C SER A 719 19.31 5.54 -21.99
N LEU A 720 18.53 6.04 -21.03
CA LEU A 720 17.34 5.39 -20.50
C LEU A 720 16.31 5.06 -21.59
N MET A 721 16.09 5.97 -22.55
CA MET A 721 15.16 5.74 -23.67
C MET A 721 15.57 4.52 -24.51
N THR A 722 16.88 4.34 -24.74
CA THR A 722 17.39 3.21 -25.54
C THR A 722 17.05 1.86 -24.90
N GLY A 723 17.22 1.73 -23.58
CA GLY A 723 16.83 0.53 -22.84
C GLY A 723 15.32 0.36 -22.76
N LEU A 724 14.59 1.43 -22.45
CA LEU A 724 13.14 1.42 -22.27
C LEU A 724 12.39 1.02 -23.56
N ASP A 725 12.77 1.61 -24.69
CA ASP A 725 12.14 1.32 -25.99
C ASP A 725 12.46 -0.11 -26.45
N THR A 726 13.67 -0.60 -26.18
CA THR A 726 14.04 -1.99 -26.42
C THR A 726 13.20 -2.95 -25.57
N ALA A 727 13.06 -2.68 -24.27
CA ALA A 727 12.27 -3.48 -23.35
C ALA A 727 10.78 -3.52 -23.76
N LYS A 728 10.21 -2.37 -24.13
CA LYS A 728 8.83 -2.28 -24.64
C LYS A 728 8.65 -3.05 -25.95
N GLY A 729 9.61 -2.93 -26.87
CA GLY A 729 9.59 -3.67 -28.13
C GLY A 729 9.56 -5.18 -27.90
N LEU A 730 10.41 -5.69 -27.01
CA LEU A 730 10.43 -7.11 -26.61
C LEU A 730 9.13 -7.53 -25.89
N ALA A 731 8.63 -6.71 -24.97
CA ALA A 731 7.40 -6.96 -24.24
C ALA A 731 6.18 -7.08 -25.19
N VAL A 732 6.06 -6.18 -26.15
CA VAL A 732 5.01 -6.22 -27.19
C VAL A 732 5.23 -7.42 -28.12
N ALA A 733 6.45 -7.71 -28.55
CA ALA A 733 6.73 -8.84 -29.44
C ALA A 733 6.41 -10.19 -28.79
N TRP A 734 6.71 -10.35 -27.49
CA TRP A 734 6.46 -11.59 -26.77
C TRP A 734 5.12 -11.64 -26.04
N GLN A 735 4.35 -10.56 -26.05
CA GLN A 735 3.09 -10.42 -25.31
C GLN A 735 3.29 -10.74 -23.81
N ILE A 736 4.34 -10.17 -23.23
CA ILE A 736 4.65 -10.28 -21.80
C ILE A 736 4.73 -8.89 -21.17
N PRO A 737 4.45 -8.74 -19.86
CA PRO A 737 4.50 -7.44 -19.21
C PRO A 737 5.92 -6.87 -19.10
N VAL A 738 5.98 -5.55 -18.90
CA VAL A 738 7.23 -4.83 -18.63
C VAL A 738 7.11 -4.10 -17.29
N LEU A 739 8.21 -3.97 -16.56
CA LEU A 739 8.26 -3.30 -15.26
C LEU A 739 9.45 -2.33 -15.22
N GLY A 740 9.14 -1.05 -15.00
CA GLY A 740 10.13 0.02 -14.84
C GLY A 740 10.65 0.09 -13.42
N VAL A 741 11.96 0.04 -13.24
CA VAL A 741 12.62 0.00 -11.93
C VAL A 741 13.33 1.32 -11.62
N ASN A 742 13.27 1.75 -10.36
CA ASN A 742 14.07 2.86 -9.87
C ASN A 742 15.51 2.40 -9.62
N HIS A 743 16.47 3.09 -10.24
CA HIS A 743 17.89 2.73 -10.20
C HIS A 743 18.49 2.81 -8.78
N MET A 744 18.11 3.81 -7.99
CA MET A 744 18.61 3.97 -6.62
C MET A 744 18.03 2.93 -5.66
N GLN A 745 16.73 2.61 -5.83
CA GLN A 745 16.09 1.49 -5.13
C GLN A 745 16.83 0.18 -5.42
N ALA A 746 17.26 -0.04 -6.67
CA ALA A 746 17.96 -1.26 -7.03
C ALA A 746 19.33 -1.40 -6.38
N HIS A 747 20.07 -0.30 -6.21
CA HIS A 747 21.31 -0.32 -5.41
C HIS A 747 21.02 -0.74 -3.96
N ALA A 748 20.03 -0.14 -3.31
CA ALA A 748 19.67 -0.44 -1.93
C ALA A 748 19.28 -1.92 -1.69
N LEU A 749 18.63 -2.56 -2.67
CA LEU A 749 18.14 -3.94 -2.55
C LEU A 749 19.16 -5.00 -3.01
N THR A 750 20.32 -4.60 -3.55
CA THR A 750 21.32 -5.54 -4.08
C THR A 750 21.81 -6.58 -3.05
N PRO A 751 22.02 -6.29 -1.76
CA PRO A 751 22.39 -7.33 -0.80
C PRO A 751 21.33 -8.43 -0.63
N ARG A 752 20.05 -8.12 -0.84
CA ARG A 752 18.97 -9.12 -0.80
C ARG A 752 19.08 -10.09 -1.98
N LEU A 753 19.50 -9.62 -3.16
CA LEU A 753 19.87 -10.47 -4.29
C LEU A 753 21.02 -11.40 -3.92
N VAL A 754 22.10 -10.85 -3.33
CA VAL A 754 23.28 -11.62 -2.93
C VAL A 754 22.91 -12.73 -1.96
N SER A 755 22.13 -12.43 -0.93
CA SER A 755 21.62 -13.42 0.03
C SER A 755 20.78 -14.51 -0.68
N SER A 756 19.95 -14.15 -1.65
CA SER A 756 19.14 -15.12 -2.42
C SER A 756 19.96 -15.99 -3.39
N LEU A 757 21.05 -15.47 -3.96
CA LEU A 757 22.01 -16.24 -4.78
C LEU A 757 22.84 -17.20 -3.91
N ASN A 758 23.19 -16.76 -2.69
CA ASN A 758 24.03 -17.51 -1.75
C ASN A 758 23.25 -18.52 -0.89
N ALA A 759 21.92 -18.58 -0.98
CA ALA A 759 21.04 -19.45 -0.19
C ALA A 759 21.37 -20.96 -0.26
N SER A 760 22.19 -21.41 -1.22
CA SER A 760 22.69 -22.79 -1.31
C SER A 760 24.03 -23.06 -0.60
N SER A 761 24.72 -22.03 -0.13
CA SER A 761 25.99 -22.14 0.60
C SER A 761 25.76 -22.19 2.12
N LYS A 762 26.52 -23.02 2.84
CA LYS A 762 26.43 -23.15 4.32
C LYS A 762 26.82 -21.86 5.07
N SER A 763 27.42 -20.89 4.38
CA SER A 763 27.68 -19.53 4.83
C SER A 763 26.53 -18.63 4.37
N ALA A 764 25.34 -18.81 4.95
CA ALA A 764 24.23 -17.90 4.66
C ALA A 764 24.51 -16.55 5.32
N GLU A 765 25.02 -15.59 4.55
CA GLU A 765 24.95 -14.17 4.91
C GLU A 765 23.49 -13.81 5.18
N SER A 766 23.25 -13.07 6.27
CA SER A 766 21.89 -12.70 6.68
C SER A 766 21.20 -11.93 5.54
N ARG A 767 19.93 -12.25 5.28
CA ARG A 767 19.12 -11.44 4.36
C ARG A 767 18.74 -10.16 5.12
N PRO A 768 19.07 -8.95 4.63
CA PRO A 768 18.63 -7.74 5.32
C PRO A 768 17.11 -7.65 5.21
N GLU A 769 16.42 -7.81 6.34
CA GLU A 769 14.98 -7.61 6.47
C GLU A 769 14.68 -6.12 6.68
N PHE A 770 13.51 -5.69 6.25
CA PHE A 770 13.05 -4.34 6.55
C PHE A 770 12.67 -4.25 8.05
N PRO A 771 12.96 -3.13 8.75
CA PRO A 771 13.65 -1.95 8.26
C PRO A 771 15.19 -2.06 8.29
N PHE A 772 15.88 -1.43 7.34
CA PHE A 772 17.36 -1.33 7.32
C PHE A 772 17.86 0.02 6.81
N LEU A 773 19.11 0.38 7.15
CA LEU A 773 19.78 1.58 6.64
C LEU A 773 20.59 1.25 5.38
N SER A 774 20.60 2.16 4.42
CA SER A 774 21.38 2.06 3.18
C SER A 774 22.24 3.30 2.98
N LEU A 775 23.55 3.14 2.97
CA LEU A 775 24.50 4.14 2.52
C LEU A 775 24.78 3.91 1.03
N LEU A 776 24.16 4.73 0.17
CA LEU A 776 24.30 4.65 -1.28
C LEU A 776 25.39 5.63 -1.74
N VAL A 777 26.53 5.10 -2.15
CA VAL A 777 27.74 5.86 -2.52
C VAL A 777 28.22 5.47 -3.92
N SER A 778 27.95 6.33 -4.90
CA SER A 778 28.36 6.15 -6.30
C SER A 778 29.03 7.42 -6.85
N GLY A 779 29.50 7.37 -8.11
CA GLY A 779 29.97 8.57 -8.80
C GLY A 779 28.88 9.62 -8.98
N GLY A 780 27.62 9.17 -9.14
CA GLY A 780 26.47 10.03 -9.36
C GLY A 780 25.76 10.49 -8.08
N ASN A 781 25.79 9.70 -6.99
CA ASN A 781 24.96 9.93 -5.81
C ASN A 781 25.69 9.63 -4.49
N THR A 782 25.30 10.33 -3.43
CA THR A 782 25.77 10.08 -2.06
C THR A 782 24.61 10.38 -1.13
N MET A 783 24.00 9.35 -0.56
CA MET A 783 22.83 9.47 0.30
C MET A 783 22.78 8.36 1.35
N LEU A 784 22.19 8.69 2.49
CA LEU A 784 21.88 7.77 3.59
C LEU A 784 20.36 7.64 3.67
N VAL A 785 19.89 6.42 3.51
CA VAL A 785 18.47 6.12 3.29
C VAL A 785 18.01 5.13 4.34
N HIS A 786 16.87 5.39 4.96
CA HIS A 786 16.17 4.44 5.82
C HIS A 786 15.05 3.77 5.03
N SER A 787 15.16 2.46 4.86
CA SER A 787 14.22 1.66 4.07
C SER A 787 13.31 0.88 5.01
N SER A 788 12.02 1.22 5.02
CA SER A 788 11.01 0.60 5.89
C SER A 788 10.17 -0.47 5.19
N ASP A 789 10.04 -0.38 3.87
CA ASP A 789 9.37 -1.35 3.00
C ASP A 789 9.94 -1.24 1.58
N ILE A 790 9.51 -2.10 0.66
CA ILE A 790 9.93 -2.14 -0.74
C ILE A 790 9.61 -0.86 -1.52
N VAL A 791 8.63 -0.07 -1.10
CA VAL A 791 8.25 1.22 -1.73
C VAL A 791 8.47 2.44 -0.83
N SER A 792 8.91 2.25 0.41
CA SER A 792 9.00 3.32 1.41
C SER A 792 10.45 3.50 1.89
N HIS A 793 11.12 4.50 1.32
CA HIS A 793 12.54 4.80 1.53
C HIS A 793 12.75 6.27 1.89
N SER A 794 12.92 6.62 3.16
CA SER A 794 13.16 8.01 3.59
C SER A 794 14.65 8.38 3.48
N ILE A 795 14.97 9.49 2.83
CA ILE A 795 16.34 10.02 2.72
C ILE A 795 16.66 10.80 4.00
N LEU A 796 17.62 10.30 4.78
CA LEU A 796 18.05 10.92 6.04
C LEU A 796 19.15 11.95 5.83
N ALA A 797 20.03 11.71 4.86
CA ALA A 797 21.04 12.66 4.43
C ALA A 797 21.31 12.49 2.94
N GLU A 798 21.49 13.59 2.22
CA GLU A 798 21.89 13.58 0.81
C GLU A 798 23.04 14.57 0.57
N LYS A 799 23.73 14.40 -0.54
CA LYS A 799 24.70 15.39 -1.04
C LYS A 799 24.04 16.75 -1.30
N THR A 800 24.71 17.82 -0.89
CA THR A 800 24.34 19.20 -1.25
C THR A 800 25.11 19.71 -2.45
N ASP A 801 26.32 19.19 -2.69
CA ASP A 801 27.22 19.65 -3.76
C ASP A 801 27.64 18.53 -4.72
N ILE A 802 28.78 17.89 -4.49
CA ILE A 802 29.42 16.92 -5.35
C ILE A 802 29.43 15.53 -4.67
N PRO A 803 29.03 14.45 -5.36
CA PRO A 803 29.09 13.10 -4.80
C PRO A 803 30.52 12.70 -4.42
N VAL A 804 30.64 11.85 -3.39
CA VAL A 804 31.94 11.36 -2.90
C VAL A 804 32.76 10.68 -4.01
N GLY A 805 32.12 9.86 -4.86
CA GLY A 805 32.80 9.18 -5.96
C GLY A 805 33.43 10.15 -6.97
N ASN A 806 32.69 11.20 -7.36
CA ASN A 806 33.20 12.22 -8.28
C ASN A 806 34.35 13.03 -7.66
N VAL A 807 34.36 13.26 -6.35
CA VAL A 807 35.47 13.92 -5.67
C VAL A 807 36.70 13.04 -5.65
N LEU A 808 36.54 11.76 -5.30
CA LEU A 808 37.64 10.79 -5.33
C LEU A 808 38.24 10.67 -6.72
N ASP A 809 37.42 10.62 -7.77
CA ASP A 809 37.90 10.58 -9.15
C ASP A 809 38.64 11.87 -9.56
N LYS A 810 38.18 13.04 -9.10
CA LYS A 810 38.90 14.31 -9.31
C LYS A 810 40.25 14.32 -8.60
N CYS A 811 40.27 13.94 -7.32
CA CYS A 811 41.50 13.85 -6.53
C CYS A 811 42.47 12.82 -7.14
N ALA A 812 41.96 11.69 -7.62
CA ALA A 812 42.76 10.66 -8.26
C ALA A 812 43.51 11.18 -9.49
N ARG A 813 42.87 11.99 -10.34
CA ARG A 813 43.53 12.60 -11.49
C ARG A 813 44.68 13.55 -11.12
N ASP A 814 44.55 14.25 -10.00
CA ASP A 814 45.56 15.19 -9.52
C ASP A 814 46.70 14.45 -8.76
N ILE A 815 46.37 13.42 -7.98
CA ILE A 815 47.32 12.67 -7.14
C ILE A 815 48.10 11.62 -7.93
N LEU A 816 47.45 10.87 -8.83
CA LEU A 816 48.08 9.75 -9.52
C LEU A 816 49.15 10.22 -10.52
N PRO A 817 50.30 9.54 -10.60
CA PRO A 817 51.29 9.79 -11.65
C PRO A 817 50.71 9.64 -13.07
N ALA A 818 51.14 10.49 -14.00
CA ALA A 818 50.67 10.46 -15.39
C ALA A 818 50.88 9.09 -16.07
N SER A 819 51.99 8.41 -15.75
CA SER A 819 52.29 7.06 -16.25
C SER A 819 51.25 6.00 -15.83
N LEU A 820 50.58 6.17 -14.69
CA LEU A 820 49.52 5.27 -14.23
C LEU A 820 48.18 5.60 -14.91
N LEU A 821 47.91 6.89 -15.15
CA LEU A 821 46.70 7.34 -15.84
C LEU A 821 46.70 6.92 -17.32
N ASP A 822 47.83 7.06 -18.02
CA ASP A 822 47.96 6.70 -19.43
C ASP A 822 47.87 5.18 -19.68
N ASN A 823 48.34 4.38 -18.71
CA ASN A 823 48.25 2.91 -18.75
C ASN A 823 46.90 2.38 -18.26
N GLY A 824 46.00 3.25 -17.79
CA GLY A 824 44.68 2.89 -17.29
C GLY A 824 43.79 2.29 -18.38
N LYS A 825 43.23 1.10 -18.12
CA LYS A 825 42.31 0.42 -19.04
C LYS A 825 40.88 0.98 -19.01
N SER A 826 40.53 1.77 -17.99
CA SER A 826 39.19 2.30 -17.74
C SER A 826 39.26 3.68 -17.06
N VAL A 827 38.18 4.45 -17.13
CA VAL A 827 37.99 5.75 -16.44
C VAL A 827 37.55 5.62 -14.98
N MET A 828 37.58 4.41 -14.41
CA MET A 828 37.29 4.19 -12.99
C MET A 828 38.51 4.56 -12.13
N TYR A 829 38.63 5.84 -11.76
CA TYR A 829 39.80 6.34 -11.04
C TYR A 829 39.81 5.99 -9.54
N GLY A 830 38.65 5.84 -8.91
CA GLY A 830 38.52 5.42 -7.51
C GLY A 830 39.31 4.15 -7.15
N PRO A 831 39.13 3.01 -7.84
CA PRO A 831 39.93 1.80 -7.60
C PRO A 831 41.43 1.97 -7.86
N MET A 832 41.81 2.81 -8.83
CA MET A 832 43.21 3.14 -9.09
C MET A 832 43.82 3.94 -7.94
N LEU A 833 43.06 4.88 -7.38
CA LEU A 833 43.47 5.67 -6.22
C LEU A 833 43.67 4.79 -4.99
N GLU A 834 42.76 3.85 -4.74
CA GLU A 834 42.89 2.88 -3.65
C GLU A 834 44.12 1.99 -3.81
N ALA A 835 44.32 1.40 -5.00
CA ALA A 835 45.46 0.53 -5.27
C ALA A 835 46.81 1.28 -5.18
N PHE A 836 46.83 2.56 -5.52
CA PHE A 836 48.00 3.40 -5.38
C PHE A 836 48.28 3.76 -3.92
N ALA A 837 47.23 4.13 -3.17
CA ALA A 837 47.33 4.49 -1.76
C ALA A 837 47.73 3.31 -0.85
N PHE A 838 47.27 2.10 -1.17
CA PHE A 838 47.49 0.89 -0.37
C PHE A 838 48.02 -0.27 -1.25
N PRO A 839 49.31 -0.25 -1.63
CA PRO A 839 49.90 -1.23 -2.54
C PRO A 839 49.79 -2.70 -2.07
N ASN A 840 49.82 -2.94 -0.75
CA ASN A 840 49.69 -4.27 -0.14
C ASN A 840 48.24 -4.56 0.33
N GLY A 841 47.28 -3.71 -0.04
CA GLY A 841 45.88 -3.85 0.34
C GLY A 841 45.66 -3.75 1.84
N ALA A 842 44.95 -4.72 2.42
CA ALA A 842 44.52 -4.69 3.83
C ALA A 842 45.66 -4.63 4.87
N GLN A 843 46.90 -4.97 4.49
CA GLN A 843 48.07 -4.85 5.37
C GLN A 843 48.47 -3.38 5.60
N ASP A 844 48.11 -2.49 4.67
CA ASP A 844 48.44 -1.07 4.74
C ASP A 844 47.30 -0.23 5.36
N TYR A 845 46.20 -0.87 5.80
CA TYR A 845 45.08 -0.18 6.46
C TYR A 845 45.42 0.14 7.91
N ASP A 846 46.29 1.13 8.12
CA ASP A 846 46.61 1.67 9.43
C ASP A 846 45.61 2.78 9.80
N TYR A 847 44.43 2.40 10.29
CA TYR A 847 43.39 3.34 10.70
C TYR A 847 43.02 3.19 12.18
N THR A 848 43.20 4.26 12.95
CA THR A 848 42.80 4.33 14.36
C THR A 848 41.59 5.26 14.54
N PRO A 849 40.40 4.72 14.88
CA PRO A 849 39.19 5.52 14.99
C PRO A 849 39.23 6.51 16.18
N PRO A 850 38.91 7.81 15.98
CA PRO A 850 38.83 8.78 17.07
C PRO A 850 37.71 8.49 18.08
N GLU A 851 38.00 8.68 19.38
CA GLU A 851 37.03 8.39 20.46
C GLU A 851 35.80 9.31 20.46
N THR A 852 35.97 10.59 20.10
CA THR A 852 34.91 11.59 20.16
C THR A 852 34.46 12.03 18.77
N GLN A 853 33.20 12.47 18.62
CA GLN A 853 32.69 13.01 17.34
C GLN A 853 33.50 14.21 16.85
N ARG A 854 33.98 15.06 17.77
CA ARG A 854 34.90 16.16 17.45
C ARG A 854 36.23 15.68 16.87
N GLY A 855 36.71 14.52 17.33
CA GLY A 855 37.93 13.89 16.83
C GLY A 855 37.91 13.56 15.33
N LEU A 856 36.74 13.24 14.77
CA LEU A 856 36.55 13.00 13.32
C LEU A 856 36.67 14.27 12.48
N ASN A 857 36.55 15.45 13.09
CA ASN A 857 36.66 16.75 12.42
C ASN A 857 38.00 17.45 12.68
N THR A 858 38.96 16.76 13.30
CA THR A 858 40.27 17.32 13.61
C THR A 858 41.18 17.25 12.38
N MET A 859 41.78 18.38 12.01
CA MET A 859 42.87 18.41 11.03
C MET A 859 44.09 17.67 11.56
N MET A 860 44.62 16.73 10.77
CA MET A 860 45.92 16.11 11.03
C MET A 860 46.98 16.76 10.15
N THR A 861 48.02 17.33 10.76
CA THR A 861 49.17 17.85 10.01
C THR A 861 50.10 16.70 9.71
N THR A 862 50.35 16.44 8.43
CA THR A 862 51.23 15.34 8.01
C THR A 862 52.70 15.70 8.15
N GLN A 863 53.59 14.70 8.06
CA GLN A 863 55.04 14.88 8.10
C GLN A 863 55.61 15.82 7.01
N PHE A 864 54.81 16.12 5.98
CA PHE A 864 55.16 17.02 4.88
C PHE A 864 54.58 18.44 5.05
N GLY A 865 53.97 18.74 6.20
CA GLY A 865 53.55 20.10 6.58
C GLY A 865 52.23 20.58 5.99
N TRP A 866 51.52 19.76 5.20
CA TRP A 866 50.16 20.03 4.73
C TRP A 866 49.12 19.25 5.55
N ALA A 867 47.90 19.78 5.58
CA ALA A 867 46.73 19.17 6.24
C ALA A 867 45.50 19.35 5.36
N ILE A 868 44.60 18.36 5.36
CA ILE A 868 43.31 18.44 4.67
C ILE A 868 42.24 18.83 5.70
N ARG A 869 41.44 19.86 5.37
CA ARG A 869 40.30 20.24 6.20
C ARG A 869 39.16 19.22 6.04
N PRO A 870 38.62 18.64 7.11
CA PRO A 870 37.42 17.82 7.02
C PRO A 870 36.21 18.65 6.54
N PRO A 871 35.30 18.08 5.72
CA PRO A 871 34.13 18.82 5.28
C PRO A 871 33.20 19.13 6.46
N LEU A 872 32.56 20.30 6.43
CA LEU A 872 31.67 20.78 7.51
C LEU A 872 32.33 20.81 8.90
N SER A 873 33.64 21.05 8.97
CA SER A 873 34.42 21.13 10.22
C SER A 873 34.20 22.46 10.98
N GLU A 874 33.03 22.66 11.61
CA GLU A 874 32.69 23.81 12.49
C GLU A 874 31.29 23.58 13.14
N ASP A 875 30.52 24.63 13.48
CA ASP A 875 29.16 24.60 14.06
C ASP A 875 28.14 23.73 13.27
N LYS A 876 28.49 23.32 12.05
CA LYS A 876 27.69 22.43 11.18
C LYS A 876 28.10 20.96 11.22
N SER A 877 28.93 20.54 12.19
CA SER A 877 29.40 19.15 12.27
C SER A 877 28.32 18.09 12.52
N THR A 878 27.16 18.50 13.03
CA THR A 878 26.00 17.64 13.29
C THR A 878 24.93 17.70 12.19
N THR A 879 25.15 18.46 11.11
CA THR A 879 24.17 18.55 10.03
C THR A 879 24.09 17.24 9.26
N MET A 880 22.86 16.86 8.92
CA MET A 880 22.50 15.66 8.17
C MET A 880 22.66 15.86 6.66
N GLU A 881 23.84 16.32 6.25
CA GLU A 881 24.17 16.65 4.86
C GLU A 881 25.55 16.09 4.48
N PHE A 882 25.68 15.68 3.21
CA PHE A 882 26.98 15.35 2.63
C PHE A 882 27.48 16.53 1.79
N SER A 883 28.62 17.12 2.17
CA SER A 883 29.28 18.15 1.40
C SER A 883 30.74 17.77 1.25
N TYR A 884 31.26 17.90 0.05
CA TYR A 884 32.67 17.66 -0.26
C TYR A 884 33.29 18.81 -1.06
N SER A 885 32.61 19.97 -1.10
CA SER A 885 33.16 21.20 -1.64
C SER A 885 34.51 21.54 -0.99
N GLY A 886 35.44 22.00 -1.82
CA GLY A 886 36.79 22.36 -1.38
C GLY A 886 37.79 21.20 -1.28
N LEU A 887 37.38 19.95 -1.03
CA LEU A 887 38.32 18.83 -0.87
C LEU A 887 39.23 18.65 -2.10
N GLY A 888 38.64 18.59 -3.30
CA GLY A 888 39.40 18.49 -4.54
C GLY A 888 40.30 19.70 -4.81
N THR A 889 39.86 20.91 -4.43
CA THR A 889 40.66 22.14 -4.58
C THR A 889 41.86 22.17 -3.62
N ILE A 890 41.69 21.68 -2.40
CA ILE A 890 42.78 21.56 -1.41
C ILE A 890 43.83 20.56 -1.92
N VAL A 891 43.39 19.38 -2.35
CA VAL A 891 44.28 18.34 -2.92
C VAL A 891 45.06 18.90 -4.10
N ARG A 892 44.38 19.55 -5.05
CA ARG A 892 45.02 20.20 -6.19
C ARG A 892 46.06 21.23 -5.78
N ARG A 893 45.73 22.11 -4.83
CA ARG A 893 46.66 23.13 -4.31
C ARG A 893 47.90 22.51 -3.67
N ILE A 894 47.76 21.40 -2.95
CA ILE A 894 48.88 20.68 -2.35
C ILE A 894 49.79 20.10 -3.45
N VAL A 895 49.22 19.48 -4.49
CA VAL A 895 49.98 18.92 -5.62
C VAL A 895 50.66 20.02 -6.45
N GLU A 896 49.96 21.11 -6.77
CA GLU A 896 50.50 22.25 -7.52
C GLU A 896 51.59 23.00 -6.73
N GLY A 897 51.46 23.06 -5.40
CA GLY A 897 52.45 23.66 -4.51
C GLY A 897 53.77 22.87 -4.45
N ASN A 898 53.75 21.58 -4.79
CA ASN A 898 54.94 20.74 -4.87
C ASN A 898 54.96 19.88 -6.15
N PRO A 899 55.34 20.45 -7.32
CA PRO A 899 55.30 19.74 -8.60
C PRO A 899 56.23 18.51 -8.69
N LYS A 900 57.24 18.42 -7.80
CA LYS A 900 58.19 17.28 -7.71
C LYS A 900 57.86 16.34 -6.55
N MET A 901 56.59 16.28 -6.15
CA MET A 901 56.10 15.40 -5.10
C MET A 901 56.51 13.94 -5.33
N SER A 902 57.14 13.33 -4.32
CA SER A 902 57.53 11.92 -4.36
C SER A 902 56.32 10.98 -4.38
N ASP A 903 56.48 9.76 -4.89
CA ASP A 903 55.38 8.77 -4.89
C ASP A 903 54.89 8.48 -3.47
N LEU A 904 55.78 8.43 -2.47
CA LEU A 904 55.42 8.24 -1.06
C LEU A 904 54.54 9.38 -0.51
N GLU A 905 54.86 10.63 -0.85
CA GLU A 905 54.06 11.79 -0.46
C GLU A 905 52.68 11.79 -1.15
N ARG A 906 52.62 11.40 -2.43
CA ARG A 906 51.36 11.21 -3.17
C ARG A 906 50.50 10.10 -2.57
N GLN A 907 51.12 9.00 -2.14
CA GLN A 907 50.42 7.90 -1.47
C GLN A 907 49.78 8.36 -0.16
N LEU A 908 50.53 9.08 0.68
CA LEU A 908 50.01 9.64 1.93
C LEU A 908 48.89 10.66 1.66
N LEU A 909 49.01 11.47 0.61
CA LEU A 909 47.93 12.38 0.18
C LEU A 909 46.67 11.62 -0.25
N ALA A 910 46.81 10.50 -0.96
CA ALA A 910 45.69 9.64 -1.34
C ALA A 910 45.02 9.00 -0.12
N GLN A 911 45.80 8.45 0.81
CA GLN A 911 45.31 7.86 2.06
C GLN A 911 44.53 8.90 2.89
N GLU A 912 45.10 10.09 3.07
CA GLU A 912 44.47 11.16 3.85
C GLU A 912 43.20 11.69 3.18
N THR A 913 43.21 11.81 1.85
CA THR A 913 42.01 12.22 1.08
C THR A 913 40.87 11.21 1.26
N MET A 914 41.15 9.91 1.17
CA MET A 914 40.15 8.87 1.42
C MET A 914 39.70 8.86 2.88
N ARG A 915 40.63 9.03 3.83
CA ARG A 915 40.31 9.08 5.26
C ARG A 915 39.29 10.17 5.56
N VAL A 916 39.58 11.40 5.14
CA VAL A 916 38.71 12.56 5.36
C VAL A 916 37.35 12.38 4.66
N ALA A 917 37.34 11.87 3.44
CA ALA A 917 36.09 11.65 2.70
C ALA A 917 35.19 10.58 3.34
N PHE A 918 35.78 9.48 3.84
CA PHE A 918 35.06 8.36 4.42
C PHE A 918 34.67 8.59 5.89
N GLU A 919 35.46 9.32 6.68
CA GLU A 919 35.05 9.80 8.01
C GLU A 919 33.83 10.71 7.93
N HIS A 920 33.75 11.54 6.87
CA HIS A 920 32.57 12.35 6.60
C HIS A 920 31.32 11.49 6.35
N LEU A 921 31.45 10.36 5.65
CA LEU A 921 30.33 9.40 5.48
C LEU A 921 29.95 8.74 6.81
N ALA A 922 30.95 8.18 7.51
CA ALA A 922 30.74 7.40 8.72
C ALA A 922 30.16 8.24 9.87
N SER A 923 30.56 9.50 9.98
CA SER A 923 30.03 10.42 11.00
C SER A 923 28.52 10.60 10.90
N ARG A 924 27.93 10.65 9.70
CA ARG A 924 26.47 10.81 9.51
C ARG A 924 25.73 9.50 9.81
N VAL A 925 26.33 8.37 9.44
CA VAL A 925 25.82 7.04 9.85
C VAL A 925 25.77 6.94 11.38
N LEU A 926 26.82 7.37 12.07
CA LEU A 926 26.87 7.36 13.55
C LEU A 926 25.83 8.29 14.18
N LEU A 927 25.60 9.48 13.61
CA LEU A 927 24.57 10.41 14.10
C LEU A 927 23.17 9.78 14.02
N VAL A 928 22.86 9.14 12.89
CA VAL A 928 21.58 8.44 12.69
C VAL A 928 21.43 7.28 13.66
N LEU A 929 22.43 6.41 13.76
CA LEU A 929 22.38 5.25 14.66
C LEU A 929 22.28 5.65 16.14
N SER A 930 22.74 6.84 16.50
CA SER A 930 22.62 7.38 17.86
C SER A 930 21.24 7.97 18.17
N THR A 931 20.36 8.12 17.17
CA THR A 931 19.02 8.71 17.33
C THR A 931 18.03 7.69 17.90
N PRO A 932 17.12 8.05 18.83
CA PRO A 932 16.16 7.12 19.43
C PRO A 932 15.27 6.38 18.42
N ALA A 933 14.88 7.05 17.32
CA ALA A 933 14.06 6.48 16.25
C ALA A 933 14.72 5.29 15.52
N MET A 934 16.04 5.13 15.65
CA MET A 934 16.82 4.09 14.99
C MET A 934 17.21 2.96 15.97
N LYS A 935 16.70 2.98 17.20
CA LYS A 935 16.86 1.89 18.18
C LYS A 935 16.14 0.64 17.66
N GLY A 936 16.90 -0.35 17.19
CA GLY A 936 16.38 -1.62 16.68
C GLY A 936 16.86 -1.97 15.27
N ILE A 937 17.55 -1.06 14.57
CA ILE A 937 18.16 -1.37 13.27
C ILE A 937 19.37 -2.28 13.47
N SER A 938 19.30 -3.48 12.90
CA SER A 938 20.36 -4.48 12.97
C SER A 938 21.32 -4.43 11.79
N THR A 939 20.97 -3.74 10.70
CA THR A 939 21.67 -3.89 9.43
C THR A 939 21.91 -2.57 8.70
N LEU A 940 23.16 -2.35 8.29
CA LEU A 940 23.63 -1.25 7.45
C LEU A 940 24.12 -1.81 6.11
N VAL A 941 23.38 -1.51 5.05
CA VAL A 941 23.75 -1.81 3.67
C VAL A 941 24.64 -0.68 3.14
N VAL A 942 25.77 -1.02 2.52
CA VAL A 942 26.62 -0.07 1.79
C VAL A 942 26.70 -0.51 0.34
N SER A 943 26.17 0.30 -0.58
CA SER A 943 26.08 -0.06 -2.01
C SER A 943 26.41 1.12 -2.92
N GLY A 944 26.57 0.85 -4.21
CA GLY A 944 27.07 1.79 -5.22
C GLY A 944 28.56 1.61 -5.51
N GLY A 945 29.05 2.28 -6.57
CA GLY A 945 30.41 2.07 -7.08
C GLY A 945 31.54 2.35 -6.09
N VAL A 946 31.34 3.25 -5.12
CA VAL A 946 32.35 3.55 -4.09
C VAL A 946 32.37 2.47 -3.00
N ALA A 947 31.29 1.70 -2.85
CA ALA A 947 31.22 0.59 -1.89
C ALA A 947 32.16 -0.57 -2.24
N SER A 948 32.73 -0.63 -3.44
CA SER A 948 33.77 -1.61 -3.78
C SER A 948 35.11 -1.34 -3.08
N ASN A 949 35.30 -0.13 -2.54
CA ASN A 949 36.51 0.28 -1.85
C ASN A 949 36.66 -0.49 -0.52
N GLN A 950 37.73 -1.25 -0.39
CA GLN A 950 37.99 -2.11 0.76
C GLN A 950 38.45 -1.31 1.97
N PHE A 951 39.09 -0.16 1.77
CA PHE A 951 39.45 0.76 2.86
C PHE A 951 38.21 1.38 3.52
N LEU A 952 37.20 1.80 2.75
CA LEU A 952 35.90 2.26 3.28
C LEU A 952 35.25 1.18 4.16
N LYS A 953 35.26 -0.07 3.68
CA LYS A 953 34.73 -1.22 4.44
C LYS A 953 35.46 -1.41 5.77
N HIS A 954 36.79 -1.39 5.74
CA HIS A 954 37.61 -1.50 6.95
C HIS A 954 37.33 -0.35 7.93
N MET A 955 37.40 0.89 7.45
CA MET A 955 37.18 2.10 8.26
C MET A 955 35.81 2.12 8.92
N LEU A 956 34.74 1.86 8.15
CA LEU A 956 33.37 1.93 8.65
C LEU A 956 33.14 0.90 9.75
N ARG A 957 33.68 -0.32 9.60
CA ARG A 957 33.61 -1.36 10.63
C ARG A 957 34.37 -0.95 11.89
N SER A 958 35.63 -0.51 11.74
CA SER A 958 36.47 -0.06 12.87
C SER A 958 35.82 1.08 13.66
N LEU A 959 35.16 2.03 12.97
CA LEU A 959 34.43 3.13 13.62
C LEU A 959 33.19 2.66 14.38
N LEU A 960 32.38 1.78 13.78
CA LEU A 960 31.17 1.25 14.42
C LEU A 960 31.50 0.42 15.66
N ASP A 961 32.53 -0.43 15.58
CA ASP A 961 33.03 -1.21 16.72
C ASP A 961 33.45 -0.32 17.88
N LYS A 962 34.29 0.68 17.60
CA LYS A 962 34.79 1.61 18.63
C LYS A 962 33.67 2.43 19.28
N ARG A 963 32.55 2.66 18.58
CA ARG A 963 31.38 3.43 19.05
C ARG A 963 30.29 2.58 19.71
N GLY A 964 30.53 1.28 19.90
CA GLY A 964 29.59 0.38 20.58
C GLY A 964 28.45 -0.14 19.71
N PHE A 965 28.55 -0.02 18.38
CA PHE A 965 27.60 -0.57 17.42
C PHE A 965 28.05 -1.93 16.88
N GLU A 966 28.66 -2.76 17.72
CA GLU A 966 29.17 -4.09 17.32
C GLU A 966 28.07 -4.99 16.76
N GLY A 967 26.85 -4.87 17.30
CA GLY A 967 25.67 -5.63 16.88
C GLY A 967 25.03 -5.21 15.56
N VAL A 968 25.47 -4.11 14.94
CA VAL A 968 24.99 -3.71 13.60
C VAL A 968 25.82 -4.44 12.55
N GLU A 969 25.17 -5.27 11.74
CA GLU A 969 25.79 -5.97 10.62
C GLU A 969 25.97 -5.02 9.43
N VAL A 970 27.20 -4.94 8.89
CA VAL A 970 27.51 -4.09 7.74
C VAL A 970 27.65 -4.95 6.49
N LEU A 971 26.69 -4.83 5.57
CA LEU A 971 26.61 -5.63 4.35
C LEU A 971 27.12 -4.85 3.14
N PHE A 972 28.10 -5.43 2.45
CA PHE A 972 28.63 -4.92 1.19
C PHE A 972 28.38 -5.96 0.10
N PRO A 973 27.73 -5.62 -1.03
CA PRO A 973 27.65 -6.52 -2.17
C PRO A 973 29.04 -6.90 -2.71
N PRO A 974 29.17 -8.04 -3.41
CA PRO A 974 30.37 -8.36 -4.17
C PRO A 974 30.71 -7.24 -5.18
N MET A 975 31.99 -6.99 -5.42
CA MET A 975 32.45 -5.89 -6.30
C MET A 975 31.79 -5.90 -7.68
N SER A 976 31.50 -7.08 -8.26
CA SER A 976 30.83 -7.22 -9.54
C SER A 976 29.37 -6.73 -9.56
N LEU A 977 28.73 -6.64 -8.40
CA LEU A 977 27.34 -6.19 -8.22
C LEU A 977 27.25 -4.79 -7.57
N CYS A 978 28.37 -4.18 -7.15
CA CYS A 978 28.39 -2.81 -6.62
C CYS A 978 28.23 -1.73 -7.71
N THR A 979 28.59 -2.05 -8.96
CA THR A 979 28.45 -1.14 -10.11
C THR A 979 27.07 -1.24 -10.75
N ASP A 980 26.70 -0.29 -11.61
CA ASP A 980 25.43 -0.31 -12.34
C ASP A 980 25.33 -1.57 -13.21
N ASN A 981 24.34 -2.41 -12.94
CA ASN A 981 24.20 -3.70 -13.62
C ASN A 981 22.73 -4.13 -13.76
N ALA A 982 22.44 -5.02 -14.70
CA ALA A 982 21.08 -5.47 -14.91
C ALA A 982 20.59 -6.49 -13.86
N ALA A 983 21.49 -7.13 -13.09
CA ALA A 983 21.08 -8.09 -12.07
C ALA A 983 20.36 -7.42 -10.88
N MET A 984 20.81 -6.24 -10.44
CA MET A 984 20.11 -5.43 -9.42
C MET A 984 18.72 -4.98 -9.90
N ILE A 985 18.59 -4.66 -11.20
CA ILE A 985 17.31 -4.30 -11.83
C ILE A 985 16.38 -5.51 -11.95
N ALA A 986 16.93 -6.68 -12.29
CA ALA A 986 16.19 -7.94 -12.30
C ALA A 986 15.60 -8.25 -10.92
N TRP A 987 16.42 -8.17 -9.87
CA TRP A 987 16.00 -8.47 -8.50
C TRP A 987 14.95 -7.51 -7.98
N THR A 988 15.18 -6.21 -8.12
CA THR A 988 14.22 -5.19 -7.66
C THR A 988 12.90 -5.32 -8.39
N GLY A 989 12.95 -5.55 -9.71
CA GLY A 989 11.74 -5.82 -10.47
C GLY A 989 11.03 -7.11 -10.06
N MET A 990 11.76 -8.15 -9.62
CA MET A 990 11.14 -9.34 -9.02
C MET A 990 10.46 -9.04 -7.68
N GLU A 991 11.10 -8.31 -6.77
CA GLU A 991 10.48 -7.94 -5.48
C GLU A 991 9.25 -7.04 -5.69
N MET A 992 9.33 -6.08 -6.62
CA MET A 992 8.19 -5.24 -7.02
C MET A 992 7.07 -6.09 -7.68
N TRP A 993 7.45 -7.06 -8.52
CA TRP A 993 6.50 -7.96 -9.17
C TRP A 993 5.73 -8.82 -8.16
N GLU A 994 6.44 -9.42 -7.20
CA GLU A 994 5.86 -10.20 -6.10
C GLU A 994 4.99 -9.36 -5.17
N ALA A 995 5.33 -8.08 -4.98
CA ALA A 995 4.50 -7.11 -4.25
C ALA A 995 3.23 -6.67 -5.01
N GLY A 996 3.04 -7.15 -6.25
CA GLY A 996 1.85 -6.88 -7.08
C GLY A 996 1.96 -5.65 -7.98
N TRP A 997 3.13 -5.01 -8.07
CA TRP A 997 3.33 -3.82 -8.89
C TRP A 997 3.63 -4.18 -10.35
N ARG A 998 3.01 -3.46 -11.28
CA ARG A 998 3.22 -3.55 -12.73
C ARG A 998 3.37 -2.16 -13.32
N SER A 999 4.01 -2.06 -14.49
CA SER A 999 4.10 -0.80 -15.24
C SER A 999 3.30 -0.90 -16.55
N GLY A 1000 2.63 0.19 -16.92
CA GLY A 1000 2.01 0.32 -18.24
C GLY A 1000 3.05 0.53 -19.35
N LEU A 1001 2.70 0.17 -20.59
CA LEU A 1001 3.55 0.41 -21.76
C LEU A 1001 3.74 1.90 -22.09
N ASP A 1002 2.90 2.76 -21.53
CA ASP A 1002 2.93 4.22 -21.60
C ASP A 1002 4.03 4.84 -20.72
N MET A 1003 4.69 4.07 -19.85
CA MET A 1003 5.75 4.57 -18.96
C MET A 1003 6.87 5.28 -19.74
N ARG A 1004 7.37 6.41 -19.22
CA ARG A 1004 8.46 7.19 -19.83
C ARG A 1004 9.71 7.15 -18.97
N SER A 1005 10.87 7.40 -19.58
CA SER A 1005 12.12 7.55 -18.84
C SER A 1005 12.09 8.82 -18.00
N LEU A 1006 12.67 8.74 -16.80
CA LEU A 1006 12.68 9.81 -15.81
C LEU A 1006 14.13 10.21 -15.52
N LYS A 1007 14.53 11.42 -15.93
CA LYS A 1007 15.87 11.97 -15.66
C LYS A 1007 16.14 12.07 -14.15
N LYS A 1008 15.15 12.56 -13.40
CA LYS A 1008 15.13 12.62 -11.94
C LYS A 1008 13.95 11.79 -11.45
N TRP A 1009 14.18 11.00 -10.41
CA TRP A 1009 13.16 10.19 -9.77
C TRP A 1009 13.62 9.85 -8.36
N ALA A 1010 13.09 10.57 -7.37
CA ALA A 1010 13.45 10.34 -5.98
C ALA A 1010 12.91 8.98 -5.50
N ILE A 1011 13.59 8.42 -4.50
CA ILE A 1011 13.10 7.23 -3.79
C ILE A 1011 12.23 7.61 -2.57
N ASP A 1012 12.34 8.87 -2.13
CA ASP A 1012 11.67 9.38 -0.95
C ASP A 1012 10.19 9.71 -1.20
N PRO A 1013 9.24 9.08 -0.49
CA PRO A 1013 7.83 9.43 -0.62
C PRO A 1013 7.51 10.88 -0.24
N GLU A 1014 8.34 11.53 0.59
CA GLU A 1014 8.16 12.94 0.98
C GLU A 1014 8.75 13.93 -0.04
N ALA A 1015 9.48 13.46 -1.05
CA ALA A 1015 9.96 14.31 -2.12
C ALA A 1015 8.80 14.86 -2.96
N GLY A 1016 8.98 16.03 -3.58
CA GLY A 1016 7.94 16.70 -4.36
C GLY A 1016 7.43 15.92 -5.59
N ASP A 1017 8.11 14.84 -6.00
CA ASP A 1017 7.67 13.92 -7.04
C ASP A 1017 6.93 12.67 -6.49
N GLY A 1018 6.71 12.57 -5.18
CA GLY A 1018 6.03 11.47 -4.50
C GLY A 1018 6.83 10.17 -4.41
N GLY A 1019 8.15 10.22 -4.64
CA GLY A 1019 9.06 9.09 -4.53
C GLY A 1019 8.84 8.00 -5.57
N ILE A 1020 9.05 6.74 -5.19
CA ILE A 1020 8.88 5.59 -6.09
C ILE A 1020 7.45 5.54 -6.64
N MET A 1021 6.46 5.81 -5.80
CA MET A 1021 5.04 5.68 -6.16
C MET A 1021 4.45 6.90 -6.87
N GLY A 1022 5.09 8.07 -6.79
CA GLY A 1022 4.61 9.27 -7.47
C GLY A 1022 4.89 9.30 -8.98
N ALA A 1023 5.72 8.39 -9.50
CA ALA A 1023 5.87 8.22 -10.94
C ALA A 1023 4.61 7.65 -11.60
N GLU A 1024 4.09 8.33 -12.61
CA GLU A 1024 2.90 7.89 -13.36
C GLU A 1024 3.05 6.47 -13.95
N GLY A 1025 1.94 5.77 -14.16
CA GLY A 1025 1.92 4.49 -14.89
C GLY A 1025 2.21 3.24 -14.04
N TRP A 1026 2.33 3.37 -12.71
CA TRP A 1026 2.22 2.24 -11.80
C TRP A 1026 0.79 1.72 -11.78
N ARG A 1027 0.64 0.40 -11.88
CA ARG A 1027 -0.62 -0.29 -11.65
C ARG A 1027 -0.35 -1.37 -10.62
N ARG A 1028 -1.04 -1.30 -9.49
CA ARG A 1028 -1.11 -2.46 -8.62
C ARG A 1028 -2.12 -3.40 -9.26
N VAL A 1029 -1.64 -4.54 -9.73
CA VAL A 1029 -2.58 -5.56 -10.15
C VAL A 1029 -3.12 -6.16 -8.86
N ASP A 1030 -4.33 -5.77 -8.51
CA ASP A 1030 -5.14 -6.59 -7.63
C ASP A 1030 -5.18 -7.99 -8.26
N ASP A 1031 -4.97 -9.05 -7.46
CA ASP A 1031 -4.96 -10.46 -7.90
C ASP A 1031 -6.24 -10.92 -8.66
N THR A 1032 -7.16 -10.00 -8.96
CA THR A 1032 -8.33 -10.18 -9.83
C THR A 1032 -8.02 -10.17 -11.34
N GLN A 1033 -6.84 -9.72 -11.80
CA GLN A 1033 -6.50 -9.60 -13.24
C GLN A 1033 -5.29 -10.44 -13.72
N LEU A 1034 -4.58 -11.20 -12.86
CA LEU A 1034 -3.43 -12.03 -13.25
C LEU A 1034 -3.80 -13.52 -13.40
#